data_AF-A0A7C6GDH5-F1
#
_entry.id   AF-A0A7C6GDH5-F1
#
_cell.length_a   1.000
_cell.length_b   1.000
_cell.length_c   1.000
_cell.angle_alpha   90.00
_cell.angle_beta   90.00
_cell.angle_gamma   90.00
#
_symmetry.space_group_name_H-M   'P 1'
#
loop_
_entity.id
_entity.type
_entity.pdbx_description
1 polymer ?
#
loop_
_entity_poly.entity_id
_entity_poly.type
_entity_poly.pdbx_seq_one_letter_code
_entity_poly.pdbx_strand_id
1 'polypeptide(L)'
;MPVAEIMLGLNISVLVAIVIGFLVGLLRGFRKGIVMLILTIMWYSLAIIFIPFISRALLSVDISFLNSYLPSDIGPITSIKASLPEILRNTFPEQKFLFEAGSDSLALVFGGVTFILNVVLLIVFMVIHGTVFRIINNLIWLIFKPKRKEDGEKPKKRRLLGGLVGGVKAVLVLLLFAVPMAGMFSLANSMIAFVPPEEREGMGLFAAEEEITITDVYRKSLLGKTFNIVKIKGDAFDEYLFDSFFKIEAKINNKNRKLRIRKDVQNVSNIYQRIIAANDDSYELDESILYKLSKADVEYIFAELTTMDIFQFLQIIGSEYFYEFAEEKQLNSYNGEKIFTLEELKAIDLNKDLKTIGEIVLLLHDYIAQENFDNLEENIFSFDEETIVAVLDKVVKIEWLKYSLPIAVNLFLENEDVKKIITENNLTIVKPTKEELLADISNLKDLYLALKIFDLTGFDNLDNILENDQITFSDEAAEALVSAIFGFNVINKNLVLISDFLYETIFENEEDDNIFKDIITKEKLRENFNKNEVSHLLIFAKTIFDSGVFAEEEIDFDAFLTIETIEKLATHISSSVLLSDAMESFINFVVAGNEDVEIEIPDDVSFYGEDAKEEIIAFFTGIREILAIFIDNDNFLELDEAELEDIVTKITNSKILAHNLKKVVEEMFLQKGEVFDFDLTMPEELSFEGQQGKTELLALLKVIKTIGQNDFFGEGVLDLNDQEIEEIADLLTDSKIIRHNLGAILASLLESNSAEFGVQLVIPNELDFNNKTESKAEIEALLNALNVIKEEDFLTGGTLGLSNEEVADLLTNSIIIRHNLRALLETLLADSSTEFDVPLIIPSELDFNDKTESKDEVEALLNALNAIKDNDFLAGGVDNLSDEAIDDFVDDVTASIIIASNLNEMIEKILTDSLPEDEKLNKSIEVLGEMDFNTEDGKNELRFLLKGLGAAKSLSDYAYENIDEDSEEDVKTTFKDINESAILRPLLIEILTGAEAVNDYRYQEGDSGYQNPNSFNKVDWDNEIDVVVGIIVILNKGFDVGDYPDDPNDVVEYLKMYDELEDLMARSKLYDESKLPTFP
;
A
#
# COMPACT_ATOMS: atom_id res chain seq x y z
N MET A 1 82.78 13.43 1.31
CA MET A 1 83.68 14.44 0.74
C MET A 1 82.82 15.67 0.46
N PRO A 2 83.12 16.84 1.04
CA PRO A 2 82.33 18.06 0.82
C PRO A 2 82.13 18.37 -0.66
N VAL A 3 80.93 18.79 -1.04
CA VAL A 3 80.52 19.18 -2.41
C VAL A 3 81.52 20.17 -3.04
N ALA A 4 82.04 21.11 -2.24
CA ALA A 4 83.07 22.07 -2.65
C ALA A 4 84.40 21.41 -3.05
N GLU A 5 84.80 20.31 -2.41
CA GLU A 5 86.04 19.59 -2.73
C GLU A 5 85.92 18.82 -4.05
N ILE A 6 84.74 18.27 -4.36
CA ILE A 6 84.48 17.59 -5.64
C ILE A 6 84.48 18.61 -6.79
N MET A 7 83.79 19.74 -6.61
CA MET A 7 83.80 20.82 -7.60
C MET A 7 85.22 21.36 -7.83
N LEU A 8 85.97 21.57 -6.75
CA LEU A 8 87.37 22.00 -6.82
C LEU A 8 88.23 20.95 -7.53
N GLY A 9 88.06 19.66 -7.24
CA GLY A 9 88.77 18.56 -7.89
C GLY A 9 88.49 18.49 -9.40
N LEU A 10 87.23 18.65 -9.82
CA LEU A 10 86.84 18.74 -11.23
C LEU A 10 87.47 19.96 -11.91
N ASN A 11 87.39 21.13 -11.27
CA ASN A 11 87.97 22.38 -11.80
C ASN A 11 89.49 22.28 -11.97
N ILE A 12 90.19 21.74 -10.95
CA ILE A 12 91.63 21.50 -11.00
C ILE A 12 91.95 20.52 -12.13
N SER A 13 91.20 19.43 -12.27
CA SER A 13 91.43 18.43 -13.32
C SER A 13 91.29 19.02 -14.73
N VAL A 14 90.27 19.85 -14.95
CA VAL A 14 90.07 20.59 -16.22
C VAL A 14 91.24 21.54 -16.48
N LEU A 15 91.62 22.35 -15.50
CA LEU A 15 92.70 23.32 -15.64
C LEU A 15 94.04 22.61 -15.91
N VAL A 16 94.33 21.54 -15.17
CA VAL A 16 95.51 20.69 -15.38
C VAL A 16 95.47 20.07 -16.78
N ALA A 17 94.34 19.55 -17.24
CA ALA A 17 94.22 18.99 -18.59
C ALA A 17 94.46 20.04 -19.69
N ILE A 18 93.93 21.27 -19.54
CA ILE A 18 94.16 22.38 -20.47
C ILE A 18 95.62 22.82 -20.44
N VAL A 19 96.22 22.97 -19.25
CA VAL A 19 97.64 23.34 -19.08
C VAL A 19 98.55 22.27 -19.66
N ILE A 20 98.32 20.99 -19.39
CA ILE A 20 99.05 19.88 -20.00
C ILE A 20 98.88 19.90 -21.52
N GLY A 21 97.64 20.08 -22.01
CA GLY A 21 97.35 20.25 -23.43
C GLY A 21 98.15 21.38 -24.07
N PHE A 22 98.20 22.52 -23.41
CA PHE A 22 98.96 23.70 -23.82
C PHE A 22 100.48 23.44 -23.81
N LEU A 23 101.03 22.88 -22.73
CA LEU A 23 102.45 22.54 -22.61
C LEU A 23 102.88 21.50 -23.66
N VAL A 24 102.09 20.44 -23.85
CA VAL A 24 102.30 19.44 -24.90
C VAL A 24 102.22 20.10 -26.28
N GLY A 25 101.31 21.06 -26.46
CA GLY A 25 101.21 21.91 -27.65
C GLY A 25 102.46 22.75 -27.90
N LEU A 26 103.03 23.39 -26.88
CA LEU A 26 104.27 24.17 -26.96
C LEU A 26 105.46 23.28 -27.41
N LEU A 27 105.56 22.07 -26.86
CA LEU A 27 106.59 21.09 -27.20
C LEU A 27 106.47 20.60 -28.65
N ARG A 28 105.23 20.37 -29.10
CA ARG A 28 104.92 19.89 -30.46
C ARG A 28 105.06 21.02 -31.51
N GLY A 29 104.68 22.25 -31.18
CA GLY A 29 104.65 23.41 -32.08
C GLY A 29 103.44 23.42 -33.02
N PHE A 30 103.09 24.60 -33.56
CA PHE A 30 101.83 24.84 -34.31
C PHE A 30 101.50 23.80 -35.39
N ARG A 31 102.42 23.50 -36.31
CA ARG A 31 102.16 22.56 -37.43
C ARG A 31 101.85 21.13 -36.95
N LYS A 32 102.58 20.62 -35.96
CA LYS A 32 102.28 19.30 -35.39
C LYS A 32 100.99 19.35 -34.58
N GLY A 33 100.75 20.46 -33.87
CA GLY A 33 99.52 20.70 -33.11
C GLY A 33 98.28 20.65 -33.99
N ILE A 34 98.25 21.38 -35.10
CA ILE A 34 97.07 21.47 -35.97
C ILE A 34 96.76 20.14 -36.66
N VAL A 35 97.78 19.41 -37.13
CA VAL A 35 97.59 18.05 -37.70
C VAL A 35 97.03 17.11 -36.64
N MET A 36 97.56 17.17 -35.41
CA MET A 36 97.06 16.36 -34.30
C MET A 36 95.64 16.73 -33.88
N LEU A 37 95.25 18.00 -33.99
CA LEU A 37 93.89 18.48 -33.74
C LEU A 37 92.93 17.95 -34.82
N ILE A 38 93.26 18.13 -36.09
CA ILE A 38 92.48 17.65 -37.23
C ILE A 38 92.28 16.13 -37.15
N LEU A 39 93.34 15.37 -36.88
CA LEU A 39 93.24 13.92 -36.68
C LEU A 39 92.35 13.55 -35.50
N THR A 40 92.32 14.35 -34.43
CA THR A 40 91.44 14.11 -33.27
C THR A 40 89.98 14.33 -33.64
N ILE A 41 89.68 15.44 -34.33
CA ILE A 41 88.35 15.73 -34.86
C ILE A 41 87.93 14.60 -35.81
N MET A 42 88.80 14.18 -36.72
CA MET A 42 88.54 13.07 -37.63
C MET A 42 88.22 11.78 -36.88
N TRP A 43 89.03 11.36 -35.89
CA TRP A 43 88.74 10.15 -35.10
C TRP A 43 87.42 10.25 -34.35
N TYR A 44 87.06 11.42 -33.82
CA TYR A 44 85.78 11.62 -33.13
C TYR A 44 84.59 11.60 -34.09
N SER A 45 84.71 12.23 -35.26
CA SER A 45 83.70 12.14 -36.31
C SER A 45 83.53 10.69 -36.80
N LEU A 46 84.63 9.96 -36.96
CA LEU A 46 84.59 8.53 -37.27
C LEU A 46 83.90 7.75 -36.15
N ALA A 47 84.21 8.01 -34.88
CA ALA A 47 83.56 7.34 -33.75
C ALA A 47 82.03 7.51 -33.77
N ILE A 48 81.56 8.74 -33.99
CA ILE A 48 80.13 9.06 -34.04
C ILE A 48 79.41 8.26 -35.14
N ILE A 49 80.07 8.05 -36.28
CA ILE A 49 79.50 7.31 -37.43
C ILE A 49 79.64 5.80 -37.25
N PHE A 50 80.81 5.33 -36.80
CA PHE A 50 81.14 3.91 -36.76
C PHE A 50 80.66 3.19 -35.51
N ILE A 51 80.56 3.83 -34.35
CA ILE A 51 80.09 3.16 -33.12
C ILE A 51 78.69 2.56 -33.33
N PRO A 52 77.68 3.30 -33.83
CA PRO A 52 76.36 2.73 -34.12
C PRO A 52 76.37 1.60 -35.16
N PHE A 53 77.31 1.63 -36.11
CA PHE A 53 77.45 0.56 -37.10
C PHE A 53 78.07 -0.71 -36.48
N ILE A 54 79.11 -0.54 -35.68
CA ILE A 54 79.81 -1.63 -34.99
C ILE A 54 78.88 -2.29 -33.97
N SER A 55 78.12 -1.51 -33.17
CA SER A 55 77.18 -2.07 -32.20
C SER A 55 76.11 -2.94 -32.86
N ARG A 56 75.53 -2.51 -33.99
CA ARG A 56 74.59 -3.33 -34.77
C ARG A 56 75.23 -4.60 -35.31
N ALA A 57 76.48 -4.53 -35.77
CA ALA A 57 77.22 -5.71 -36.21
C ALA A 57 77.49 -6.69 -35.07
N LEU A 58 77.81 -6.19 -33.86
CA LEU A 58 78.07 -7.01 -32.67
C LEU A 58 76.86 -7.84 -32.25
N LEU A 59 75.63 -7.42 -32.54
CA LEU A 59 74.43 -8.22 -32.26
C LEU A 59 74.45 -9.59 -32.94
N SER A 60 75.10 -9.69 -34.11
CA SER A 60 75.15 -10.91 -34.93
C SER A 60 76.46 -11.68 -34.79
N VAL A 61 77.37 -11.23 -33.93
CA VAL A 61 78.65 -11.92 -33.69
C VAL A 61 78.42 -13.17 -32.86
N ASP A 62 79.12 -14.26 -33.21
CA ASP A 62 79.15 -15.49 -32.43
C ASP A 62 79.88 -15.26 -31.11
N ILE A 63 79.14 -15.39 -30.00
CA ILE A 63 79.57 -15.27 -28.61
C ILE A 63 79.47 -16.60 -27.86
N SER A 64 79.39 -17.73 -28.56
CA SER A 64 79.30 -19.07 -27.96
C SER A 64 80.45 -19.42 -27.00
N PHE A 65 81.57 -18.70 -27.08
CA PHE A 65 82.65 -18.79 -26.10
C PHE A 65 82.19 -18.48 -24.66
N LEU A 66 81.14 -17.66 -24.48
CA LEU A 66 80.59 -17.29 -23.19
C LEU A 66 79.83 -18.43 -22.49
N ASN A 67 79.41 -19.47 -23.23
CA ASN A 67 78.67 -20.61 -22.64
C ASN A 67 79.46 -21.33 -21.55
N SER A 68 80.79 -21.28 -21.61
CA SER A 68 81.67 -21.85 -20.58
C SER A 68 81.67 -21.08 -19.25
N TYR A 69 81.12 -19.87 -19.23
CA TYR A 69 81.11 -18.95 -18.08
C TYR A 69 79.69 -18.68 -17.54
N LEU A 70 78.66 -19.23 -18.16
CA LEU A 70 77.27 -19.02 -17.79
C LEU A 70 76.70 -20.23 -17.02
N PRO A 71 75.74 -20.02 -16.11
CA PRO A 71 74.97 -21.10 -15.49
C PRO A 71 74.34 -22.02 -16.55
N SER A 72 74.28 -23.32 -16.25
CA SER A 72 73.71 -24.37 -17.12
C SER A 72 72.26 -24.13 -17.55
N ASP A 73 71.57 -23.27 -16.82
CA ASP A 73 70.12 -23.12 -16.83
C ASP A 73 69.66 -22.09 -17.89
N ILE A 74 70.61 -21.35 -18.49
CA ILE A 74 70.38 -20.28 -19.48
C ILE A 74 70.37 -20.80 -20.93
N GLY A 75 70.70 -22.08 -21.15
CA GLY A 75 70.79 -22.67 -22.49
C GLY A 75 72.02 -22.18 -23.28
N PRO A 76 72.31 -22.77 -24.47
CA PRO A 76 73.47 -22.41 -25.27
C PRO A 76 73.28 -21.07 -25.99
N ILE A 77 74.10 -20.07 -25.64
CA ILE A 77 74.15 -18.78 -26.32
C ILE A 77 74.99 -18.89 -27.59
N THR A 78 74.51 -18.36 -28.72
CA THR A 78 75.25 -18.31 -29.99
C THR A 78 75.55 -16.87 -30.39
N SER A 79 74.53 -16.05 -30.63
CA SER A 79 74.67 -14.60 -30.86
C SER A 79 73.62 -13.86 -30.05
N ILE A 80 73.82 -12.58 -29.76
CA ILE A 80 72.79 -11.77 -29.07
C ILE A 80 71.48 -11.80 -29.86
N LYS A 81 71.55 -11.69 -31.20
CA LYS A 81 70.39 -11.70 -32.09
C LYS A 81 69.60 -13.02 -32.07
N ALA A 82 70.27 -14.15 -31.88
CA ALA A 82 69.63 -15.47 -31.84
C ALA A 82 69.17 -15.84 -30.43
N SER A 83 69.99 -15.57 -29.42
CA SER A 83 69.78 -16.09 -28.06
C SER A 83 68.96 -15.15 -27.16
N LEU A 84 69.03 -13.83 -27.34
CA LEU A 84 68.24 -12.90 -26.51
C LEU A 84 66.71 -13.10 -26.68
N PRO A 85 66.15 -13.24 -27.89
CA PRO A 85 64.73 -13.54 -28.04
C PRO A 85 64.32 -14.85 -27.35
N GLU A 86 65.17 -15.88 -27.42
CA GLU A 86 64.91 -17.17 -26.77
C GLU A 86 64.90 -17.06 -25.24
N ILE A 87 65.90 -16.37 -24.67
CA ILE A 87 65.96 -16.10 -23.23
C ILE A 87 64.74 -15.31 -22.76
N LEU A 88 64.35 -14.25 -23.49
CA LEU A 88 63.20 -13.42 -23.12
C LEU A 88 61.88 -14.19 -23.19
N ARG A 89 61.67 -15.03 -24.21
CA ARG A 89 60.47 -15.88 -24.31
C ARG A 89 60.40 -16.94 -23.20
N ASN A 90 61.54 -17.48 -22.77
CA ASN A 90 61.59 -18.42 -21.66
C ASN A 90 61.39 -17.73 -20.30
N THR A 91 61.86 -16.48 -20.16
CA THR A 91 61.72 -15.69 -18.93
C THR A 91 60.30 -15.13 -18.76
N PHE A 92 59.68 -14.72 -19.87
CA PHE A 92 58.33 -14.14 -19.91
C PHE A 92 57.43 -14.96 -20.86
N PRO A 93 57.03 -16.18 -20.47
CA PRO A 93 56.32 -17.11 -21.35
C PRO A 93 54.96 -16.58 -21.82
N GLU A 94 54.25 -15.84 -20.97
CA GLU A 94 52.96 -15.20 -21.31
C GLU A 94 53.12 -14.05 -22.32
N GLN A 95 54.32 -13.49 -22.46
CA GLN A 95 54.61 -12.35 -23.33
C GLN A 95 55.50 -12.76 -24.52
N LYS A 96 55.62 -14.07 -24.78
CA LYS A 96 56.57 -14.63 -25.74
C LYS A 96 56.43 -14.02 -27.15
N PHE A 97 55.22 -13.64 -27.53
CA PHE A 97 54.88 -13.06 -28.83
C PHE A 97 55.55 -11.69 -29.06
N LEU A 98 55.80 -10.90 -28.00
CA LEU A 98 56.54 -9.62 -28.09
C LEU A 98 58.01 -9.80 -28.49
N PHE A 99 58.51 -11.03 -28.39
CA PHE A 99 59.91 -11.36 -28.64
C PHE A 99 60.06 -12.29 -29.85
N GLU A 100 59.03 -12.43 -30.68
CA GLU A 100 59.11 -13.21 -31.91
C GLU A 100 59.76 -12.47 -33.06
N ALA A 101 60.29 -13.23 -34.02
CA ALA A 101 60.96 -12.67 -35.18
C ALA A 101 59.95 -11.91 -36.07
N GLY A 102 60.08 -10.59 -36.12
CA GLY A 102 59.18 -9.71 -36.88
C GLY A 102 58.37 -8.75 -36.01
N SER A 103 58.31 -8.96 -34.70
CA SER A 103 57.71 -8.01 -33.74
C SER A 103 58.51 -6.70 -33.69
N ASP A 104 57.78 -5.59 -33.63
CA ASP A 104 58.37 -4.26 -33.44
C ASP A 104 58.85 -4.09 -31.99
N SER A 105 58.23 -4.77 -31.01
CA SER A 105 58.71 -4.84 -29.62
C SER A 105 60.09 -5.49 -29.53
N LEU A 106 60.34 -6.56 -30.29
CA LEU A 106 61.68 -7.15 -30.37
C LEU A 106 62.69 -6.19 -31.03
N ALA A 107 62.27 -5.42 -32.04
CA ALA A 107 63.12 -4.39 -32.64
C ALA A 107 63.51 -3.30 -31.63
N LEU A 108 62.62 -2.97 -30.70
CA LEU A 108 62.90 -2.06 -29.59
C LEU A 108 63.91 -2.64 -28.60
N VAL A 109 63.75 -3.91 -28.20
CA VAL A 109 64.70 -4.63 -27.32
C VAL A 109 66.11 -4.58 -27.93
N PHE A 110 66.25 -4.89 -29.23
CA PHE A 110 67.54 -4.77 -29.91
C PHE A 110 68.06 -3.33 -29.99
N GLY A 111 67.16 -2.35 -30.12
CA GLY A 111 67.51 -0.93 -29.99
C GLY A 111 68.10 -0.60 -28.61
N GLY A 112 67.50 -1.11 -27.53
CA GLY A 112 68.01 -0.99 -26.16
C GLY A 112 69.38 -1.63 -25.97
N VAL A 113 69.59 -2.83 -26.48
CA VAL A 113 70.91 -3.48 -26.44
C VAL A 113 71.94 -2.72 -27.27
N THR A 114 71.55 -2.19 -28.43
CA THR A 114 72.42 -1.33 -29.26
C THR A 114 72.84 -0.07 -28.51
N PHE A 115 71.92 0.54 -27.75
CA PHE A 115 72.23 1.66 -26.87
C PHE A 115 73.29 1.30 -25.83
N ILE A 116 73.13 0.18 -25.11
CA ILE A 116 74.12 -0.30 -24.12
C ILE A 116 75.47 -0.55 -24.79
N LEU A 117 75.49 -1.21 -25.94
CA LEU A 117 76.72 -1.44 -26.72
C LEU A 117 77.37 -0.13 -27.18
N ASN A 118 76.61 0.89 -27.54
CA ASN A 118 77.16 2.21 -27.89
C ASN A 118 77.88 2.85 -26.70
N VAL A 119 77.33 2.74 -25.49
CA VAL A 119 77.97 3.20 -24.24
C VAL A 119 79.30 2.46 -24.03
N VAL A 120 79.28 1.14 -24.09
CA VAL A 120 80.49 0.31 -23.91
C VAL A 120 81.53 0.61 -24.99
N LEU A 121 81.14 0.72 -26.26
CA LEU A 121 82.04 1.02 -27.37
C LEU A 121 82.62 2.44 -27.27
N LEU A 122 81.89 3.41 -26.70
CA LEU A 122 82.46 4.73 -26.43
C LEU A 122 83.59 4.64 -25.40
N ILE A 123 83.40 3.86 -24.33
CA ILE A 123 84.44 3.63 -23.30
C ILE A 123 85.66 2.96 -23.94
N VAL A 124 85.44 1.92 -24.75
CA VAL A 124 86.51 1.24 -25.51
C VAL A 124 87.20 2.23 -26.46
N PHE A 125 86.44 3.07 -27.16
CA PHE A 125 86.97 4.10 -28.05
C PHE A 125 87.85 5.11 -27.29
N MET A 126 87.46 5.55 -26.09
CA MET A 126 88.28 6.42 -25.23
C MET A 126 89.64 5.77 -24.93
N VAL A 127 89.65 4.48 -24.58
CA VAL A 127 90.88 3.72 -24.30
C VAL A 127 91.75 3.57 -25.56
N ILE A 128 91.15 3.20 -26.69
CA ILE A 128 91.83 3.08 -28.00
C ILE A 128 92.41 4.44 -28.43
N HIS A 129 91.69 5.54 -28.18
CA HIS A 129 92.15 6.88 -28.50
C HIS A 129 93.41 7.26 -27.71
N GLY A 130 93.43 6.97 -26.41
CA GLY A 130 94.57 7.22 -25.54
C GLY A 130 95.81 6.38 -25.87
N THR A 131 95.61 5.19 -26.44
CA THR A 131 96.66 4.18 -26.67
C THR A 131 97.01 4.02 -28.16
N VAL A 132 96.15 3.37 -28.95
CA VAL A 132 96.38 2.98 -30.35
C VAL A 132 96.36 4.18 -31.28
N PHE A 133 95.32 5.03 -31.24
CA PHE A 133 95.27 6.20 -32.14
C PHE A 133 96.37 7.19 -31.84
N ARG A 134 96.84 7.26 -30.59
CA ARG A 134 98.04 8.03 -30.25
C ARG A 134 99.27 7.54 -31.03
N ILE A 135 99.47 6.23 -31.17
CA ILE A 135 100.56 5.64 -31.96
C ILE A 135 100.37 5.96 -33.45
N ILE A 136 99.18 5.70 -33.99
CA ILE A 136 98.83 5.95 -35.40
C ILE A 136 99.02 7.43 -35.76
N ASN A 137 98.51 8.34 -34.94
CA ASN A 137 98.66 9.78 -35.16
C ASN A 137 100.14 10.21 -35.16
N ASN A 138 100.98 9.58 -34.32
CA ASN A 138 102.41 9.84 -34.34
C ASN A 138 103.10 9.29 -35.60
N LEU A 139 102.65 8.15 -36.13
CA LEU A 139 103.12 7.60 -37.41
C LEU A 139 102.71 8.50 -38.59
N ILE A 140 101.45 8.91 -38.67
CA ILE A 140 100.94 9.83 -39.70
C ILE A 140 101.73 11.14 -39.69
N TRP A 141 102.07 11.65 -38.50
CA TRP A 141 102.92 12.84 -38.38
C TRP A 141 104.30 12.68 -39.03
N LEU A 142 104.90 11.49 -39.05
CA LEU A 142 106.20 11.28 -39.71
C LEU A 142 106.13 11.59 -41.21
N ILE A 143 104.97 11.40 -41.84
CA ILE A 143 104.72 11.68 -43.26
C ILE A 143 104.58 13.19 -43.49
N PHE A 144 103.79 13.89 -42.65
CA PHE A 144 103.57 15.35 -42.75
C PHE A 144 104.70 16.19 -42.14
N LYS A 145 105.75 15.55 -41.60
CA LYS A 145 106.88 16.23 -40.99
C LYS A 145 107.65 17.00 -42.06
N PRO A 146 107.90 18.32 -41.88
CA PRO A 146 108.63 19.09 -42.87
C PRO A 146 110.07 18.57 -43.04
N LYS A 147 110.50 18.41 -44.30
CA LYS A 147 111.89 18.10 -44.65
C LYS A 147 112.82 19.26 -44.24
N ARG A 148 114.11 18.97 -43.95
CA ARG A 148 115.09 20.03 -43.64
C ARG A 148 115.21 20.97 -44.84
N LYS A 149 115.48 22.26 -44.59
CA LYS A 149 115.76 23.20 -45.67
C LYS A 149 117.10 22.87 -46.35
N GLU A 150 117.36 23.41 -47.55
CA GLU A 150 118.58 23.15 -48.35
C GLU A 150 119.89 23.48 -47.59
N ASP A 151 119.81 24.44 -46.67
CA ASP A 151 120.82 24.92 -45.72
C ASP A 151 120.97 24.03 -44.47
N GLY A 152 120.29 22.88 -44.40
CA GLY A 152 120.37 21.93 -43.29
C GLY A 152 119.65 22.36 -42.00
N GLU A 153 119.20 23.61 -41.90
CA GLU A 153 118.48 24.15 -40.75
C GLU A 153 117.05 23.62 -40.63
N LYS A 154 116.62 23.36 -39.39
CA LYS A 154 115.23 22.96 -39.08
C LYS A 154 114.32 24.20 -39.07
N PRO A 155 113.10 24.15 -39.62
CA PRO A 155 112.18 25.28 -39.60
C PRO A 155 111.83 25.70 -38.16
N LYS A 156 111.80 27.02 -37.89
CA LYS A 156 111.44 27.60 -36.58
C LYS A 156 110.05 27.12 -36.14
N LYS A 157 109.97 26.48 -34.96
CA LYS A 157 108.70 26.05 -34.36
C LYS A 157 107.97 27.26 -33.77
N ARG A 158 106.75 27.56 -34.25
CA ARG A 158 105.83 28.50 -33.60
C ARG A 158 105.25 27.83 -32.35
N ARG A 159 105.90 28.02 -31.20
CA ARG A 159 105.56 27.31 -29.96
C ARG A 159 104.26 27.81 -29.34
N LEU A 160 104.08 29.13 -29.14
CA LEU A 160 102.87 29.72 -28.54
C LEU A 160 101.58 29.34 -29.26
N LEU A 161 101.54 29.49 -30.59
CA LEU A 161 100.39 29.03 -31.40
C LEU A 161 100.17 27.51 -31.30
N GLY A 162 101.25 26.73 -31.14
CA GLY A 162 101.15 25.30 -30.86
C GLY A 162 100.54 25.00 -29.49
N GLY A 163 100.84 25.82 -28.49
CA GLY A 163 100.21 25.76 -27.17
C GLY A 163 98.72 26.00 -27.25
N LEU A 164 98.27 27.08 -27.91
CA LEU A 164 96.85 27.39 -28.09
C LEU A 164 96.08 26.25 -28.77
N VAL A 165 96.63 25.70 -29.86
CA VAL A 165 96.04 24.53 -30.54
C VAL A 165 96.00 23.30 -29.64
N GLY A 166 97.03 23.11 -28.80
CA GLY A 166 97.06 22.07 -27.78
C GLY A 166 95.98 22.24 -26.71
N GLY A 167 95.71 23.46 -26.29
CA GLY A 167 94.62 23.82 -25.37
C GLY A 167 93.24 23.54 -25.98
N VAL A 168 92.98 23.98 -27.22
CA VAL A 168 91.72 23.67 -27.93
C VAL A 168 91.53 22.17 -28.09
N LYS A 169 92.60 21.44 -28.45
CA LYS A 169 92.55 19.98 -28.50
C LYS A 169 92.19 19.38 -27.14
N ALA A 170 92.74 19.90 -26.04
CA ALA A 170 92.38 19.42 -24.70
C ALA A 170 90.91 19.68 -24.37
N VAL A 171 90.36 20.84 -24.73
CA VAL A 171 88.92 21.13 -24.59
C VAL A 171 88.07 20.12 -25.38
N LEU A 172 88.45 19.77 -26.60
CA LEU A 172 87.75 18.73 -27.38
C LEU A 172 87.83 17.34 -26.73
N VAL A 173 88.98 16.99 -26.14
CA VAL A 173 89.12 15.72 -25.41
C VAL A 173 88.24 15.73 -24.16
N LEU A 174 88.19 16.86 -23.45
CA LEU A 174 87.31 17.06 -22.30
C LEU A 174 85.84 16.96 -22.66
N LEU A 175 85.43 17.39 -23.87
CA LEU A 175 84.05 17.21 -24.37
C LEU A 175 83.64 15.73 -24.39
N LEU A 176 84.56 14.83 -24.76
CA LEU A 176 84.28 13.39 -24.82
C LEU A 176 83.89 12.82 -23.45
N PHE A 177 84.46 13.37 -22.37
CA PHE A 177 84.09 13.02 -21.00
C PHE A 177 82.85 13.80 -20.53
N ALA A 178 82.71 15.06 -20.95
CA ALA A 178 81.59 15.92 -20.59
C ALA A 178 80.25 15.37 -21.07
N VAL A 179 80.15 14.83 -22.29
CA VAL A 179 78.90 14.30 -22.86
C VAL A 179 78.26 13.19 -21.98
N PRO A 180 78.93 12.07 -21.68
CA PRO A 180 78.34 11.04 -20.83
C PRO A 180 78.10 11.51 -19.39
N MET A 181 78.99 12.35 -18.82
CA MET A 181 78.77 12.91 -17.47
C MET A 181 77.55 13.82 -17.42
N ALA A 182 77.40 14.73 -18.38
CA ALA A 182 76.27 15.64 -18.49
C ALA A 182 74.94 14.90 -18.58
N GLY A 183 74.85 13.89 -19.44
CA GLY A 183 73.64 13.10 -19.59
C GLY A 183 73.31 12.24 -18.37
N MET A 184 74.31 11.56 -17.78
CA MET A 184 74.10 10.75 -16.56
C MET A 184 73.73 11.60 -15.34
N PHE A 185 74.35 12.76 -15.15
CA PHE A 185 74.00 13.66 -14.07
C PHE A 185 72.63 14.30 -14.29
N SER A 186 72.30 14.71 -15.51
CA SER A 186 70.95 15.17 -15.85
C SER A 186 69.89 14.10 -15.57
N LEU A 187 70.13 12.84 -15.97
CA LEU A 187 69.26 11.70 -15.64
C LEU A 187 69.13 11.50 -14.13
N ALA A 188 70.26 11.46 -13.41
CA ALA A 188 70.26 11.28 -11.97
C ALA A 188 69.47 12.40 -11.27
N ASN A 189 69.62 13.66 -11.72
CA ASN A 189 68.86 14.80 -11.20
C ASN A 189 67.36 14.61 -11.33
N SER A 190 66.91 14.20 -12.52
CA SER A 190 65.51 13.97 -12.79
C SER A 190 64.96 12.81 -11.96
N MET A 191 65.77 11.77 -11.72
CA MET A 191 65.38 10.61 -10.90
C MET A 191 65.24 10.95 -9.41
N ILE A 192 66.03 11.89 -8.88
CA ILE A 192 65.94 12.33 -7.47
C ILE A 192 64.60 12.99 -7.17
N ALA A 193 63.95 13.59 -8.17
CA ALA A 193 62.64 14.21 -8.00
C ALA A 193 61.58 13.24 -7.47
N PHE A 194 61.69 11.95 -7.81
CA PHE A 194 60.75 10.88 -7.41
C PHE A 194 61.01 10.33 -6.00
N VAL A 195 62.04 10.81 -5.30
CA VAL A 195 62.42 10.32 -3.98
C VAL A 195 62.00 11.35 -2.94
N PRO A 196 61.23 10.98 -1.90
CA PRO A 196 60.87 11.87 -0.80
C PRO A 196 62.11 12.45 -0.10
N PRO A 197 62.11 13.73 0.32
CA PRO A 197 63.25 14.36 0.99
C PRO A 197 63.81 13.57 2.18
N GLU A 198 62.94 12.90 2.93
CA GLU A 198 63.28 12.12 4.13
C GLU A 198 64.08 10.84 3.79
N GLU A 199 63.81 10.22 2.64
CA GLU A 199 64.52 9.01 2.18
C GLU A 199 65.83 9.32 1.45
N ARG A 200 66.11 10.60 1.18
CA ARG A 200 67.33 11.05 0.49
C ARG A 200 68.58 10.92 1.37
N GLU A 201 68.44 10.86 2.69
CA GLU A 201 69.55 10.75 3.64
C GLU A 201 70.44 9.50 3.39
N GLY A 202 69.94 8.48 2.69
CA GLY A 202 70.70 7.28 2.29
C GLY A 202 71.39 7.36 0.92
N MET A 203 71.10 8.35 0.08
CA MET A 203 71.55 8.40 -1.34
C MET A 203 72.89 9.10 -1.55
N GLY A 204 73.51 9.61 -0.48
CA GLY A 204 74.84 10.21 -0.51
C GLY A 204 74.94 11.42 -1.45
N LEU A 205 75.99 11.48 -2.29
CA LEU A 205 76.29 12.62 -3.17
C LEU A 205 75.23 12.91 -4.24
N PHE A 206 74.29 11.99 -4.46
CA PHE A 206 73.18 12.22 -5.37
C PHE A 206 72.10 13.09 -4.73
N ALA A 207 71.89 13.03 -3.41
CA ALA A 207 70.83 13.77 -2.72
C ALA A 207 71.29 14.36 -1.37
N ALA A 208 72.42 15.08 -1.37
CA ALA A 208 73.03 15.62 -0.15
C ALA A 208 72.16 16.70 0.53
N GLU A 209 72.19 16.74 1.87
CA GLU A 209 71.46 17.66 2.76
C GLU A 209 71.61 19.17 2.44
N GLU A 210 72.72 19.59 1.83
CA GLU A 210 72.97 20.97 1.43
C GLU A 210 72.63 21.16 -0.05
N GLU A 211 71.41 21.61 -0.40
CA GLU A 211 70.93 22.40 -1.59
C GLU A 211 71.67 22.34 -2.96
N ILE A 212 72.62 21.43 -3.19
CA ILE A 212 73.60 21.40 -4.27
C ILE A 212 73.79 19.93 -4.68
N THR A 213 73.08 19.54 -5.72
CA THR A 213 73.15 18.20 -6.30
C THR A 213 74.47 17.94 -7.02
N ILE A 214 74.81 16.68 -7.32
CA ILE A 214 75.96 16.35 -8.19
C ILE A 214 75.86 17.01 -9.58
N THR A 215 74.64 17.26 -10.04
CA THR A 215 74.33 17.98 -11.27
C THR A 215 74.70 19.44 -11.16
N ASP A 216 74.37 20.08 -10.03
CA ASP A 216 74.81 21.44 -9.72
C ASP A 216 76.32 21.54 -9.61
N VAL A 217 76.96 20.55 -8.99
CA VAL A 217 78.43 20.45 -8.92
C VAL A 217 79.03 20.44 -10.33
N TYR A 218 78.50 19.60 -11.22
CA TYR A 218 78.95 19.52 -12.60
C TYR A 218 78.68 20.82 -13.38
N ARG A 219 77.45 21.35 -13.32
CA ARG A 219 77.03 22.54 -14.09
C ARG A 219 77.73 23.82 -13.60
N LYS A 220 78.03 23.94 -12.31
CA LYS A 220 78.81 25.05 -11.73
C LYS A 220 80.32 24.91 -11.95
N SER A 221 80.82 23.71 -12.27
CA SER A 221 82.24 23.47 -12.61
C SER A 221 82.65 24.16 -13.92
N LEU A 222 83.96 24.34 -14.11
CA LEU A 222 84.56 24.86 -15.34
C LEU A 222 84.19 24.01 -16.56
N LEU A 223 84.06 22.69 -16.39
CA LEU A 223 83.68 21.78 -17.47
C LEU A 223 82.24 22.02 -17.92
N GLY A 224 81.30 21.98 -16.98
CA GLY A 224 79.87 22.19 -17.26
C GLY A 224 79.59 23.60 -17.77
N LYS A 225 80.20 24.64 -17.18
CA LYS A 225 80.08 26.02 -17.69
C LYS A 225 80.56 26.17 -19.12
N THR A 226 81.68 25.53 -19.49
CA THR A 226 82.24 25.63 -20.84
C THR A 226 81.25 25.13 -21.91
N PHE A 227 80.55 24.03 -21.63
CA PHE A 227 79.61 23.42 -22.58
C PHE A 227 78.17 23.90 -22.43
N ASN A 228 77.83 24.61 -21.34
CA ASN A 228 76.54 25.28 -21.16
C ASN A 228 76.44 26.64 -21.91
N ILE A 229 77.56 27.22 -22.36
CA ILE A 229 77.57 28.49 -23.12
C ILE A 229 76.79 28.38 -24.43
N VAL A 230 76.91 27.23 -25.10
CA VAL A 230 76.20 26.96 -26.36
C VAL A 230 74.97 26.14 -26.02
N LYS A 231 73.79 26.68 -26.31
CA LYS A 231 72.52 25.94 -26.18
C LYS A 231 71.95 25.62 -27.55
N ILE A 232 71.52 24.39 -27.75
CA ILE A 232 70.89 23.93 -28.99
C ILE A 232 69.50 23.42 -28.63
N LYS A 233 68.45 24.06 -29.18
CA LYS A 233 67.05 23.75 -28.86
C LYS A 233 66.71 23.79 -27.35
N GLY A 234 67.38 24.67 -26.61
CA GLY A 234 67.18 24.84 -25.16
C GLY A 234 68.15 24.04 -24.29
N ASP A 235 68.67 22.92 -24.79
CA ASP A 235 69.62 22.05 -24.06
C ASP A 235 71.05 22.59 -24.12
N ALA A 236 71.85 22.33 -23.07
CA ALA A 236 73.29 22.56 -23.10
C ALA A 236 73.96 21.71 -24.20
N PHE A 237 75.06 22.17 -24.77
CA PHE A 237 75.69 21.49 -25.92
C PHE A 237 76.11 20.04 -25.61
N ASP A 238 76.57 19.76 -24.40
CA ASP A 238 76.96 18.42 -23.95
C ASP A 238 75.75 17.48 -23.74
N GLU A 239 74.65 17.99 -23.19
CA GLU A 239 73.35 17.29 -23.09
C GLU A 239 72.73 17.01 -24.47
N TYR A 240 72.74 17.99 -25.37
CA TYR A 240 72.24 17.82 -26.73
C TYR A 240 73.02 16.73 -27.49
N LEU A 241 74.34 16.70 -27.32
CA LEU A 241 75.19 15.64 -27.88
C LEU A 241 74.92 14.28 -27.23
N PHE A 242 74.61 14.26 -25.93
CA PHE A 242 74.19 13.04 -25.24
C PHE A 242 72.93 12.48 -25.89
N ASP A 243 71.85 13.26 -26.01
CA ASP A 243 70.58 12.79 -26.61
C ASP A 243 70.72 12.41 -28.09
N SER A 244 71.69 13.02 -28.79
CA SER A 244 71.95 12.73 -30.19
C SER A 244 72.69 11.39 -30.37
N PHE A 245 73.55 11.01 -29.43
CA PHE A 245 74.42 9.83 -29.53
C PHE A 245 73.88 8.64 -28.71
N PHE A 246 73.30 8.91 -27.55
CA PHE A 246 72.74 7.97 -26.59
C PHE A 246 71.21 8.01 -26.63
N LYS A 247 70.68 7.41 -27.67
CA LYS A 247 69.24 7.21 -27.92
C LYS A 247 68.99 5.79 -28.35
N ILE A 248 67.80 5.27 -28.04
CA ILE A 248 67.36 4.00 -28.58
C ILE A 248 66.76 4.28 -29.96
N GLU A 249 67.30 3.66 -31.00
CA GLU A 249 66.75 3.73 -32.36
C GLU A 249 66.22 2.35 -32.75
N ALA A 250 64.95 2.32 -33.16
CA ALA A 250 64.32 1.12 -33.70
C ALA A 250 63.53 1.48 -34.96
N LYS A 251 63.49 0.55 -35.92
CA LYS A 251 62.64 0.67 -37.09
C LYS A 251 61.30 0.04 -36.72
N ILE A 252 60.27 0.86 -36.62
CA ILE A 252 58.92 0.49 -36.18
C ILE A 252 57.95 0.95 -37.26
N ASN A 253 57.00 0.11 -37.68
CA ASN A 253 56.05 0.42 -38.76
C ASN A 253 56.76 0.97 -40.00
N ASN A 254 57.93 0.39 -40.31
CA ASN A 254 58.85 0.86 -41.36
C ASN A 254 59.38 2.29 -41.23
N LYS A 255 59.14 2.98 -40.11
CA LYS A 255 59.65 4.31 -39.79
C LYS A 255 60.77 4.21 -38.75
N ASN A 256 61.81 5.02 -38.89
CA ASN A 256 62.86 5.10 -37.87
C ASN A 256 62.37 5.96 -36.71
N ARG A 257 62.13 5.34 -35.56
CA ARG A 257 61.76 6.01 -34.32
C ARG A 257 62.97 6.12 -33.40
N LYS A 258 62.98 7.13 -32.54
CA LYS A 258 64.06 7.36 -31.58
C LYS A 258 63.48 7.67 -30.20
N LEU A 259 64.06 7.10 -29.16
CA LEU A 259 63.75 7.37 -27.76
C LEU A 259 64.93 8.08 -27.11
N ARG A 260 64.71 9.31 -26.65
CA ARG A 260 65.70 10.09 -25.89
C ARG A 260 65.42 9.95 -24.40
N ILE A 261 65.97 8.91 -23.78
CA ILE A 261 65.70 8.53 -22.37
C ILE A 261 65.89 9.72 -21.43
N ARG A 262 66.98 10.49 -21.54
CA ARG A 262 67.22 11.67 -20.69
C ARG A 262 66.09 12.70 -20.78
N LYS A 263 65.63 13.01 -22.00
CA LYS A 263 64.60 14.00 -22.22
C LYS A 263 63.25 13.52 -21.69
N ASP A 264 62.88 12.27 -21.94
CA ASP A 264 61.61 11.75 -21.44
C ASP A 264 61.60 11.66 -19.91
N VAL A 265 62.68 11.17 -19.29
CA VAL A 265 62.80 11.14 -17.82
C VAL A 265 62.78 12.56 -17.23
N GLN A 266 63.37 13.55 -17.91
CA GLN A 266 63.28 14.95 -17.52
C GLN A 266 61.84 15.49 -17.62
N ASN A 267 61.11 15.16 -18.69
CA ASN A 267 59.71 15.57 -18.84
C ASN A 267 58.81 14.94 -17.75
N VAL A 268 58.98 13.63 -17.46
CA VAL A 268 58.26 12.97 -16.34
C VAL A 268 58.62 13.64 -15.01
N SER A 269 59.89 13.93 -14.79
CA SER A 269 60.35 14.61 -13.56
C SER A 269 59.71 15.99 -13.41
N ASN A 270 59.62 16.79 -14.49
CA ASN A 270 58.97 18.09 -14.46
C ASN A 270 57.47 17.98 -14.17
N ILE A 271 56.79 16.99 -14.77
CA ILE A 271 55.38 16.69 -14.50
C ILE A 271 55.21 16.32 -13.02
N TYR A 272 56.00 15.36 -12.54
CA TYR A 272 55.93 14.87 -11.17
C TYR A 272 56.19 15.98 -10.16
N GLN A 273 57.20 16.84 -10.37
CA GLN A 273 57.46 17.98 -9.50
C GLN A 273 56.28 18.95 -9.40
N ARG A 274 55.54 19.16 -10.50
CA ARG A 274 54.32 19.99 -10.46
C ARG A 274 53.19 19.32 -9.70
N ILE A 275 53.03 18.03 -9.87
CA ILE A 275 52.05 17.23 -9.12
C ILE A 275 52.37 17.32 -7.63
N ILE A 276 53.61 17.06 -7.22
CA ILE A 276 54.04 17.15 -5.82
C ILE A 276 53.86 18.57 -5.26
N ALA A 277 54.25 19.61 -6.03
CA ALA A 277 54.07 20.99 -5.59
C ALA A 277 52.59 21.38 -5.43
N ALA A 278 51.70 20.83 -6.27
CA ALA A 278 50.26 21.00 -6.12
C ALA A 278 49.70 20.19 -4.94
N ASN A 279 50.34 19.07 -4.59
CA ASN A 279 49.95 18.21 -3.48
C ASN A 279 50.53 18.63 -2.12
N ASP A 280 50.75 19.92 -1.90
CA ASP A 280 51.38 20.45 -0.67
C ASP A 280 52.72 19.77 -0.31
N ASP A 281 53.52 19.45 -1.34
CA ASP A 281 54.79 18.72 -1.25
C ASP A 281 54.67 17.26 -0.73
N SER A 282 53.46 16.69 -0.73
CA SER A 282 53.22 15.28 -0.39
C SER A 282 53.55 14.34 -1.55
N TYR A 283 54.29 13.27 -1.22
CA TYR A 283 54.68 12.20 -2.14
C TYR A 283 53.64 11.08 -2.24
N GLU A 284 52.62 11.10 -1.39
CA GLU A 284 51.47 10.21 -1.46
C GLU A 284 50.43 10.82 -2.40
N LEU A 285 50.18 10.14 -3.53
CA LEU A 285 49.19 10.58 -4.52
C LEU A 285 47.90 9.81 -4.29
N ASP A 286 46.82 10.55 -4.08
CA ASP A 286 45.44 10.05 -4.07
C ASP A 286 44.64 10.73 -5.18
N GLU A 287 43.36 10.39 -5.29
CA GLU A 287 42.46 10.89 -6.33
C GLU A 287 42.19 12.40 -6.22
N SER A 288 42.41 13.00 -5.03
CA SER A 288 42.22 14.43 -4.80
C SER A 288 43.21 15.31 -5.57
N ILE A 289 44.29 14.72 -6.08
CA ILE A 289 45.32 15.44 -6.81
C ILE A 289 44.79 16.16 -8.06
N LEU A 290 43.74 15.62 -8.69
CA LEU A 290 43.10 16.25 -9.84
C LEU A 290 42.46 17.60 -9.46
N TYR A 291 42.02 17.76 -8.21
CA TYR A 291 41.42 19.00 -7.69
C TYR A 291 42.47 20.00 -7.21
N LYS A 292 43.63 19.52 -6.75
CA LYS A 292 44.73 20.38 -6.28
C LYS A 292 45.54 21.00 -7.40
N LEU A 293 45.58 20.36 -8.57
CA LEU A 293 46.29 20.87 -9.74
C LEU A 293 45.59 22.10 -10.30
N SER A 294 46.32 23.19 -10.53
CA SER A 294 45.75 24.33 -11.24
C SER A 294 45.48 23.99 -12.71
N LYS A 295 44.53 24.68 -13.33
CA LYS A 295 44.28 24.59 -14.79
C LYS A 295 45.57 24.72 -15.62
N ALA A 296 46.45 25.64 -15.25
CA ALA A 296 47.73 25.84 -15.92
C ALA A 296 48.68 24.65 -15.75
N ASP A 297 48.64 23.96 -14.61
CA ASP A 297 49.41 22.73 -14.38
C ASP A 297 48.85 21.57 -15.19
N VAL A 298 47.52 21.41 -15.26
CA VAL A 298 46.88 20.39 -16.12
C VAL A 298 47.26 20.61 -17.59
N GLU A 299 47.14 21.83 -18.10
CA GLU A 299 47.56 22.18 -19.47
C GLU A 299 49.05 21.86 -19.71
N TYR A 300 49.91 22.20 -18.75
CA TYR A 300 51.34 21.90 -18.84
C TYR A 300 51.61 20.39 -18.85
N ILE A 301 50.96 19.62 -17.98
CA ILE A 301 51.14 18.16 -17.88
C ILE A 301 50.82 17.50 -19.21
N PHE A 302 49.63 17.75 -19.76
CA PHE A 302 49.24 17.16 -21.05
C PHE A 302 50.09 17.69 -22.23
N ALA A 303 50.52 18.96 -22.19
CA ALA A 303 51.46 19.48 -23.18
C ALA A 303 52.82 18.77 -23.13
N GLU A 304 53.35 18.47 -21.94
CA GLU A 304 54.61 17.72 -21.81
C GLU A 304 54.45 16.25 -22.21
N LEU A 305 53.37 15.58 -21.77
CA LEU A 305 53.09 14.17 -22.09
C LEU A 305 53.06 13.95 -23.61
N THR A 306 52.38 14.82 -24.37
CA THR A 306 52.27 14.72 -25.83
C THR A 306 53.61 14.92 -26.58
N THR A 307 54.66 15.40 -25.90
CA THR A 307 56.00 15.58 -26.50
C THR A 307 56.97 14.45 -26.20
N MET A 308 56.61 13.51 -25.33
CA MET A 308 57.47 12.42 -24.91
C MET A 308 57.63 11.36 -26.00
N ASP A 309 58.86 10.91 -26.24
CA ASP A 309 59.14 9.91 -27.26
C ASP A 309 58.59 8.51 -26.84
N ILE A 310 58.54 8.22 -25.53
CA ILE A 310 58.16 6.92 -24.94
C ILE A 310 56.74 6.46 -25.28
N PHE A 311 55.76 7.36 -25.41
CA PHE A 311 54.38 6.97 -25.73
C PHE A 311 54.26 6.30 -27.09
N GLN A 312 55.10 6.68 -28.06
CA GLN A 312 55.17 5.99 -29.34
C GLN A 312 55.67 4.55 -29.19
N PHE A 313 56.54 4.28 -28.20
CA PHE A 313 57.05 2.94 -27.90
C PHE A 313 56.05 2.11 -27.11
N LEU A 314 55.41 2.70 -26.10
CA LEU A 314 54.35 2.07 -25.32
C LEU A 314 53.15 1.70 -26.20
N GLN A 315 52.80 2.54 -27.18
CA GLN A 315 51.76 2.22 -28.15
C GLN A 315 52.02 0.88 -28.84
N ILE A 316 53.24 0.63 -29.29
CA ILE A 316 53.58 -0.55 -30.09
C ILE A 316 53.55 -1.79 -29.21
N ILE A 317 54.20 -1.72 -28.04
CA ILE A 317 54.22 -2.83 -27.08
C ILE A 317 52.78 -3.14 -26.65
N GLY A 318 52.02 -2.10 -26.29
CA GLY A 318 50.62 -2.21 -25.91
C GLY A 318 49.74 -2.75 -27.04
N SER A 319 49.97 -2.35 -28.30
CA SER A 319 49.21 -2.83 -29.45
C SER A 319 49.49 -4.30 -29.75
N GLU A 320 50.76 -4.72 -29.72
CA GLU A 320 51.13 -6.14 -29.90
C GLU A 320 50.62 -6.99 -28.73
N TYR A 321 50.71 -6.48 -27.50
CA TYR A 321 50.17 -7.13 -26.30
C TYR A 321 48.66 -7.30 -26.36
N PHE A 322 47.94 -6.21 -26.62
CA PHE A 322 46.48 -6.21 -26.68
C PHE A 322 45.95 -7.08 -27.82
N TYR A 323 46.60 -7.07 -28.98
CA TYR A 323 46.22 -7.93 -30.10
C TYR A 323 46.32 -9.40 -29.74
N GLU A 324 47.46 -9.85 -29.22
CA GLU A 324 47.65 -11.26 -28.87
C GLU A 324 46.79 -11.68 -27.68
N PHE A 325 46.62 -10.81 -26.68
CA PHE A 325 45.67 -11.04 -25.58
C PHE A 325 44.25 -11.25 -26.12
N ALA A 326 43.79 -10.40 -27.04
CA ALA A 326 42.46 -10.50 -27.62
C ALA A 326 42.32 -11.73 -28.54
N GLU A 327 43.37 -12.17 -29.23
CA GLU A 327 43.33 -13.42 -30.02
C GLU A 327 43.34 -14.67 -29.11
N GLU A 328 44.19 -14.72 -28.08
CA GLU A 328 44.28 -15.86 -27.15
C GLU A 328 42.98 -16.07 -26.38
N LYS A 329 42.34 -14.98 -25.96
CA LYS A 329 41.02 -15.00 -25.30
C LYS A 329 39.85 -15.12 -26.27
N GLN A 330 40.10 -15.22 -27.58
CA GLN A 330 39.07 -15.26 -28.63
C GLN A 330 38.13 -14.04 -28.64
N LEU A 331 38.59 -12.92 -28.09
CA LEU A 331 37.85 -11.66 -27.98
C LEU A 331 37.96 -10.82 -29.25
N ASN A 332 38.97 -11.01 -30.10
CA ASN A 332 39.17 -10.25 -31.35
C ASN A 332 38.27 -10.74 -32.52
N SER A 333 37.08 -11.26 -32.21
CA SER A 333 36.08 -11.65 -33.19
C SER A 333 34.72 -11.11 -32.78
N TYR A 334 34.06 -10.40 -33.68
CA TYR A 334 32.78 -9.77 -33.43
C TYR A 334 31.92 -9.88 -34.70
N ASN A 335 30.76 -10.52 -34.60
CA ASN A 335 29.93 -10.91 -35.74
C ASN A 335 30.67 -11.75 -36.80
N GLY A 336 31.64 -12.57 -36.39
CA GLY A 336 32.43 -13.40 -37.31
C GLY A 336 33.51 -12.64 -38.08
N GLU A 337 33.67 -11.33 -37.84
CA GLU A 337 34.72 -10.50 -38.39
C GLU A 337 35.74 -10.12 -37.31
N LYS A 338 36.99 -9.84 -37.69
CA LYS A 338 37.98 -9.32 -36.74
C LYS A 338 37.61 -7.91 -36.30
N ILE A 339 37.66 -7.66 -34.98
CA ILE A 339 37.41 -6.31 -34.43
C ILE A 339 38.52 -5.35 -34.88
N PHE A 340 39.75 -5.83 -34.91
CA PHE A 340 40.87 -5.07 -35.44
C PHE A 340 41.98 -5.99 -35.93
N THR A 341 42.83 -5.40 -36.75
CA THR A 341 44.13 -5.91 -37.11
C THR A 341 45.21 -5.23 -36.27
N LEU A 342 46.34 -5.91 -36.10
CA LEU A 342 47.51 -5.32 -35.42
C LEU A 342 47.97 -4.00 -36.07
N GLU A 343 47.83 -3.87 -37.39
CA GLU A 343 48.19 -2.63 -38.11
C GLU A 343 47.25 -1.47 -37.79
N GLU A 344 45.96 -1.72 -37.56
CA GLU A 344 45.00 -0.69 -37.14
C GLU A 344 45.30 -0.21 -35.72
N LEU A 345 45.57 -1.12 -34.78
CA LEU A 345 46.00 -0.78 -33.42
C LEU A 345 47.26 0.10 -33.42
N LYS A 346 48.25 -0.28 -34.24
CA LYS A 346 49.51 0.44 -34.41
C LYS A 346 49.38 1.78 -35.15
N ALA A 347 48.25 2.02 -35.83
CA ALA A 347 48.01 3.24 -36.61
C ALA A 347 47.39 4.37 -35.79
N ILE A 348 46.83 4.07 -34.62
CA ILE A 348 46.11 5.03 -33.77
C ILE A 348 47.04 6.15 -33.31
N ASP A 349 46.51 7.36 -33.19
CA ASP A 349 47.30 8.48 -32.70
C ASP A 349 47.09 8.64 -31.19
N LEU A 350 47.88 7.92 -30.37
CA LEU A 350 47.80 8.05 -28.91
C LEU A 350 48.03 9.50 -28.43
N ASN A 351 48.78 10.33 -29.17
CA ASN A 351 48.95 11.72 -28.75
C ASN A 351 47.66 12.53 -28.93
N LYS A 352 46.88 12.23 -29.98
CA LYS A 352 45.56 12.83 -30.20
C LYS A 352 44.58 12.37 -29.12
N ASP A 353 44.60 11.09 -28.76
CA ASP A 353 43.76 10.55 -27.68
C ASP A 353 44.16 11.14 -26.32
N LEU A 354 45.46 11.19 -25.98
CA LEU A 354 45.97 11.86 -24.77
C LEU A 354 45.59 13.34 -24.71
N LYS A 355 45.62 14.04 -25.85
CA LYS A 355 45.16 15.43 -25.92
C LYS A 355 43.66 15.54 -25.65
N THR A 356 42.86 14.62 -26.20
CA THR A 356 41.40 14.59 -26.00
C THR A 356 41.06 14.30 -24.55
N ILE A 357 41.79 13.38 -23.90
CA ILE A 357 41.69 13.11 -22.46
C ILE A 357 42.05 14.37 -21.65
N GLY A 358 43.13 15.06 -22.00
CA GLY A 358 43.48 16.33 -21.34
C GLY A 358 42.39 17.41 -21.48
N GLU A 359 41.77 17.50 -22.66
CA GLU A 359 40.64 18.40 -22.88
C GLU A 359 39.40 18.01 -22.05
N ILE A 360 39.19 16.71 -21.77
CA ILE A 360 38.13 16.23 -20.86
C ILE A 360 38.46 16.59 -19.41
N VAL A 361 39.68 16.31 -18.94
CA VAL A 361 40.12 16.64 -17.58
C VAL A 361 40.00 18.14 -17.30
N LEU A 362 40.29 19.00 -18.29
CA LEU A 362 40.11 20.44 -18.16
C LEU A 362 38.64 20.87 -18.02
N LEU A 363 37.72 20.23 -18.75
CA LEU A 363 36.28 20.50 -18.60
C LEU A 363 35.79 20.11 -17.20
N LEU A 364 36.19 18.93 -16.73
CA LEU A 364 35.84 18.44 -15.39
C LEU A 364 36.44 19.36 -14.31
N HIS A 365 37.72 19.72 -14.41
CA HIS A 365 38.38 20.62 -13.46
C HIS A 365 37.68 21.98 -13.36
N ASP A 366 37.31 22.60 -14.48
CA ASP A 366 36.63 23.91 -14.48
C ASP A 366 35.32 23.86 -13.68
N TYR A 367 34.56 22.76 -13.81
CA TYR A 367 33.31 22.56 -13.07
C TYR A 367 33.53 22.21 -11.60
N ILE A 368 34.42 21.26 -11.31
CA ILE A 368 34.74 20.82 -9.94
C ILE A 368 35.23 22.00 -9.08
N ALA A 369 36.07 22.87 -9.64
CA ALA A 369 36.56 24.05 -8.94
C ALA A 369 35.46 25.10 -8.68
N GLN A 370 34.41 25.14 -9.51
CA GLN A 370 33.27 26.03 -9.33
C GLN A 370 32.34 25.55 -8.20
N GLU A 371 32.04 24.25 -8.19
CA GLU A 371 31.09 23.64 -7.25
C GLU A 371 31.76 23.13 -5.95
N ASN A 372 33.09 23.22 -5.85
CA ASN A 372 33.88 22.85 -4.67
C ASN A 372 33.67 21.38 -4.25
N PHE A 373 33.76 20.45 -5.22
CA PHE A 373 33.67 19.02 -4.94
C PHE A 373 34.94 18.49 -4.27
N ASP A 374 34.77 17.76 -3.17
CA ASP A 374 35.86 17.11 -2.43
C ASP A 374 36.14 15.68 -2.95
N ASN A 375 35.16 15.05 -3.62
CA ASN A 375 35.23 13.71 -4.21
C ASN A 375 34.42 13.63 -5.53
N LEU A 376 35.03 13.19 -6.63
CA LEU A 376 34.37 13.05 -7.93
C LEU A 376 33.40 11.86 -7.99
N GLU A 377 33.69 10.76 -7.31
CA GLU A 377 32.83 9.56 -7.32
C GLU A 377 31.49 9.84 -6.64
N GLU A 378 31.53 10.55 -5.51
CA GLU A 378 30.36 11.01 -4.75
C GLU A 378 29.55 12.11 -5.46
N ASN A 379 30.12 12.78 -6.46
CA ASN A 379 29.53 13.93 -7.16
C ASN A 379 29.44 13.72 -8.69
N ILE A 380 29.58 12.49 -9.18
CA ILE A 380 29.63 12.20 -10.62
C ILE A 380 28.30 12.53 -11.32
N PHE A 381 27.18 12.50 -10.62
CA PHE A 381 25.86 12.87 -11.13
C PHE A 381 25.49 14.35 -10.89
N SER A 382 26.38 15.10 -10.23
CA SER A 382 26.19 16.52 -9.91
C SER A 382 26.66 17.48 -11.01
N PHE A 383 27.18 16.99 -12.15
CA PHE A 383 27.56 17.85 -13.27
C PHE A 383 26.33 18.47 -13.94
N ASP A 384 26.46 19.71 -14.40
CA ASP A 384 25.44 20.36 -15.22
C ASP A 384 25.37 19.71 -16.63
N GLU A 385 24.23 19.93 -17.30
CA GLU A 385 23.96 19.36 -18.62
C GLU A 385 24.98 19.80 -19.68
N GLU A 386 25.41 21.08 -19.66
CA GLU A 386 26.38 21.59 -20.64
C GLU A 386 27.73 20.92 -20.47
N THR A 387 28.19 20.77 -19.21
CA THR A 387 29.47 20.13 -18.91
C THR A 387 29.49 18.65 -19.28
N ILE A 388 28.48 17.87 -18.88
CA ILE A 388 28.48 16.42 -19.15
C ILE A 388 28.35 16.11 -20.65
N VAL A 389 27.53 16.88 -21.38
CA VAL A 389 27.40 16.74 -22.84
C VAL A 389 28.74 17.05 -23.52
N ALA A 390 29.43 18.12 -23.10
CA ALA A 390 30.74 18.47 -23.65
C ALA A 390 31.81 17.40 -23.36
N VAL A 391 31.76 16.77 -22.18
CA VAL A 391 32.64 15.65 -21.80
C VAL A 391 32.37 14.44 -22.68
N LEU A 392 31.12 13.97 -22.77
CA LEU A 392 30.77 12.77 -23.55
C LEU A 392 31.02 12.96 -25.05
N ASP A 393 30.77 14.15 -25.59
CA ASP A 393 31.11 14.50 -26.97
C ASP A 393 32.63 14.42 -27.27
N LYS A 394 33.48 14.58 -26.25
CA LYS A 394 34.92 14.37 -26.37
C LYS A 394 35.29 12.91 -26.17
N VAL A 395 34.65 12.20 -25.24
CA VAL A 395 34.86 10.75 -25.01
C VAL A 395 34.66 9.98 -26.31
N VAL A 396 33.58 10.24 -27.06
CA VAL A 396 33.29 9.60 -28.35
C VAL A 396 34.38 9.85 -29.42
N LYS A 397 35.21 10.91 -29.27
CA LYS A 397 36.31 11.22 -30.20
C LYS A 397 37.60 10.45 -29.91
N ILE A 398 37.70 9.75 -28.76
CA ILE A 398 38.84 8.90 -28.42
C ILE A 398 38.85 7.70 -29.36
N GLU A 399 39.87 7.59 -30.19
CA GLU A 399 39.94 6.58 -31.25
C GLU A 399 40.03 5.17 -30.68
N TRP A 400 40.66 5.02 -29.51
CA TRP A 400 40.82 3.72 -28.87
C TRP A 400 39.49 3.02 -28.52
N LEU A 401 38.45 3.80 -28.19
CA LEU A 401 37.13 3.28 -27.81
C LEU A 401 36.47 2.47 -28.93
N LYS A 402 36.75 2.82 -30.20
CA LYS A 402 36.24 2.09 -31.36
C LYS A 402 36.58 0.59 -31.32
N TYR A 403 37.69 0.24 -30.69
CA TYR A 403 38.22 -1.12 -30.65
C TYR A 403 38.02 -1.80 -29.29
N SER A 404 37.97 -1.04 -28.19
CA SER A 404 37.71 -1.60 -26.87
C SER A 404 36.24 -1.89 -26.60
N LEU A 405 35.28 -1.09 -27.12
CA LEU A 405 33.84 -1.32 -26.89
C LEU A 405 33.35 -2.68 -27.38
N PRO A 406 33.66 -3.14 -28.60
CA PRO A 406 33.23 -4.48 -29.04
C PRO A 406 33.89 -5.61 -28.24
N ILE A 407 35.10 -5.37 -27.70
CA ILE A 407 35.75 -6.31 -26.77
C ILE A 407 35.03 -6.34 -25.43
N ALA A 408 34.63 -5.19 -24.89
CA ALA A 408 33.87 -5.11 -23.64
C ALA A 408 32.54 -5.86 -23.75
N VAL A 409 31.83 -5.72 -24.88
CA VAL A 409 30.62 -6.52 -25.16
C VAL A 409 30.94 -8.02 -25.21
N ASN A 410 32.03 -8.42 -25.88
CA ASN A 410 32.43 -9.83 -25.89
C ASN A 410 32.77 -10.34 -24.48
N LEU A 411 33.43 -9.54 -23.64
CA LEU A 411 33.71 -9.89 -22.25
C LEU A 411 32.44 -10.05 -21.42
N PHE A 412 31.46 -9.15 -21.59
CA PHE A 412 30.15 -9.23 -20.95
C PHE A 412 29.42 -10.53 -21.35
N LEU A 413 29.42 -10.87 -22.65
CA LEU A 413 28.85 -12.12 -23.15
C LEU A 413 29.59 -13.38 -22.67
N GLU A 414 30.81 -13.23 -22.16
CA GLU A 414 31.59 -14.33 -21.60
C GLU A 414 31.35 -14.55 -20.09
N ASN A 415 30.58 -13.68 -19.42
CA ASN A 415 30.15 -13.84 -18.03
C ASN A 415 29.31 -15.13 -17.85
N GLU A 416 29.46 -15.82 -16.72
CA GLU A 416 28.82 -17.12 -16.49
C GLU A 416 27.29 -17.04 -16.43
N ASP A 417 26.73 -16.00 -15.80
CA ASP A 417 25.27 -15.81 -15.68
C ASP A 417 24.66 -15.49 -17.04
N VAL A 418 25.31 -14.59 -17.80
CA VAL A 418 24.90 -14.25 -19.18
C VAL A 418 24.98 -15.49 -20.09
N LYS A 419 26.04 -16.30 -19.97
CA LYS A 419 26.16 -17.56 -20.72
C LYS A 419 25.09 -18.57 -20.35
N LYS A 420 24.77 -18.68 -19.06
CA LYS A 420 23.71 -19.57 -18.55
C LYS A 420 22.38 -19.19 -19.20
N ILE A 421 21.98 -17.92 -19.13
CA ILE A 421 20.76 -17.39 -19.76
C ILE A 421 20.74 -17.66 -21.26
N ILE A 422 21.83 -17.36 -21.97
CA ILE A 422 21.94 -17.59 -23.42
C ILE A 422 21.76 -19.08 -23.76
N THR A 423 22.36 -19.97 -22.97
CA THR A 423 22.37 -21.41 -23.23
C THR A 423 21.05 -22.07 -22.85
N GLU A 424 20.48 -21.73 -21.70
CA GLU A 424 19.24 -22.29 -21.19
C GLU A 424 18.03 -21.85 -22.03
N ASN A 425 18.02 -20.60 -22.49
CA ASN A 425 16.93 -20.04 -23.30
C ASN A 425 17.19 -20.12 -24.82
N ASN A 426 18.31 -20.73 -25.24
CA ASN A 426 18.68 -20.96 -26.64
C ASN A 426 18.69 -19.66 -27.50
N LEU A 427 19.20 -18.58 -26.90
CA LEU A 427 19.13 -17.23 -27.46
C LEU A 427 20.20 -16.97 -28.52
N THR A 428 19.82 -16.23 -29.56
CA THR A 428 20.78 -15.73 -30.57
C THR A 428 21.09 -14.26 -30.30
N ILE A 429 22.33 -13.97 -29.91
CA ILE A 429 22.78 -12.61 -29.64
C ILE A 429 23.11 -11.87 -30.94
N VAL A 430 22.48 -10.71 -31.13
CA VAL A 430 22.77 -9.79 -32.22
C VAL A 430 23.74 -8.73 -31.70
N LYS A 431 25.03 -8.87 -32.04
CA LYS A 431 26.05 -7.94 -31.55
C LYS A 431 26.02 -6.61 -32.34
N PRO A 432 25.88 -5.43 -31.72
CA PRO A 432 25.88 -4.13 -32.42
C PRO A 432 27.19 -3.79 -33.14
N THR A 433 27.13 -3.10 -34.28
CA THR A 433 28.34 -2.64 -34.98
C THR A 433 29.18 -1.67 -34.14
N LYS A 434 30.45 -1.47 -34.49
CA LYS A 434 31.36 -0.57 -33.77
C LYS A 434 30.84 0.87 -33.76
N GLU A 435 30.24 1.29 -34.87
CA GLU A 435 29.62 2.60 -35.01
C GLU A 435 28.35 2.73 -34.15
N GLU A 436 27.56 1.66 -34.02
CA GLU A 436 26.40 1.63 -33.11
C GLU A 436 26.83 1.66 -31.64
N LEU A 437 27.90 0.95 -31.25
CA LEU A 437 28.44 1.04 -29.88
C LEU A 437 29.01 2.42 -29.57
N LEU A 438 29.61 3.11 -30.54
CA LEU A 438 30.02 4.51 -30.36
C LEU A 438 28.81 5.44 -30.23
N ALA A 439 27.71 5.16 -30.95
CA ALA A 439 26.45 5.87 -30.75
C ALA A 439 25.88 5.60 -29.35
N ASP A 440 25.99 4.38 -28.83
CA ASP A 440 25.58 4.03 -27.46
C ASP A 440 26.37 4.84 -26.41
N ILE A 441 27.69 5.02 -26.60
CA ILE A 441 28.48 5.93 -25.74
C ILE A 441 28.00 7.38 -25.86
N SER A 442 27.57 7.81 -27.04
CA SER A 442 26.95 9.13 -27.20
C SER A 442 25.59 9.23 -26.50
N ASN A 443 24.83 8.14 -26.41
CA ASN A 443 23.52 8.08 -25.76
C ASN A 443 23.62 8.04 -24.22
N LEU A 444 24.82 7.81 -23.66
CA LEU A 444 25.07 7.97 -22.23
C LEU A 444 24.70 9.38 -21.73
N LYS A 445 24.71 10.40 -22.60
CA LYS A 445 24.28 11.75 -22.20
C LYS A 445 22.79 11.79 -21.89
N ASP A 446 21.97 11.11 -22.68
CA ASP A 446 20.53 11.09 -22.50
C ASP A 446 20.18 10.25 -21.26
N LEU A 447 20.94 9.17 -21.03
CA LEU A 447 20.85 8.39 -19.80
C LEU A 447 21.25 9.19 -18.57
N TYR A 448 22.36 9.94 -18.64
CA TYR A 448 22.81 10.80 -17.54
C TYR A 448 21.76 11.86 -17.20
N LEU A 449 21.20 12.52 -18.22
CA LEU A 449 20.19 13.56 -18.01
C LEU A 449 18.90 12.98 -17.42
N ALA A 450 18.51 11.76 -17.80
CA ALA A 450 17.39 11.07 -17.19
C ALA A 450 17.67 10.66 -15.74
N LEU A 451 18.88 10.14 -15.45
CA LEU A 451 19.28 9.75 -14.09
C LEU A 451 19.43 10.96 -13.14
N LYS A 452 19.79 12.13 -13.67
CA LYS A 452 19.89 13.36 -12.89
C LYS A 452 18.56 13.79 -12.27
N ILE A 453 17.42 13.36 -12.82
CA ILE A 453 16.09 13.71 -12.28
C ILE A 453 15.86 13.08 -10.90
N PHE A 454 16.57 12.00 -10.57
CA PHE A 454 16.48 11.32 -9.28
C PHE A 454 17.35 11.96 -8.18
N ASP A 455 17.84 13.19 -8.40
CA ASP A 455 18.70 13.97 -7.48
C ASP A 455 19.93 13.19 -6.97
N LEU A 456 20.44 12.29 -7.81
CA LEU A 456 21.63 11.51 -7.52
C LEU A 456 22.86 12.41 -7.51
N THR A 457 23.74 12.22 -6.52
CA THR A 457 25.05 12.87 -6.49
C THR A 457 26.16 11.91 -6.92
N GLY A 458 26.13 10.66 -6.45
CA GLY A 458 27.18 9.66 -6.71
C GLY A 458 26.63 8.24 -6.98
N PHE A 459 27.53 7.29 -7.28
CA PHE A 459 27.15 5.89 -7.51
C PHE A 459 26.61 5.20 -6.24
N ASP A 460 27.12 5.54 -5.06
CA ASP A 460 26.65 4.98 -3.78
C ASP A 460 25.17 5.36 -3.48
N ASN A 461 24.66 6.41 -4.12
CA ASN A 461 23.26 6.81 -3.98
C ASN A 461 22.32 6.03 -4.92
N LEU A 462 22.83 5.24 -5.86
CA LEU A 462 21.97 4.38 -6.69
C LEU A 462 21.34 3.26 -5.87
N ASP A 463 22.04 2.72 -4.87
CA ASP A 463 21.48 1.69 -3.99
C ASP A 463 20.39 2.31 -3.09
N ASN A 464 20.57 3.57 -2.67
CA ASN A 464 19.55 4.34 -1.97
C ASN A 464 18.27 4.60 -2.81
N ILE A 465 18.29 4.38 -4.14
CA ILE A 465 17.06 4.42 -4.96
C ILE A 465 16.14 3.25 -4.66
N LEU A 466 16.73 2.09 -4.36
CA LEU A 466 16.00 0.87 -4.05
C LEU A 466 15.68 0.76 -2.56
N GLU A 467 16.43 1.46 -1.70
CA GLU A 467 16.26 1.44 -0.24
C GLU A 467 15.49 2.63 0.37
N ASN A 468 15.29 3.74 -0.35
CA ASN A 468 14.45 4.85 0.12
C ASN A 468 12.98 4.63 -0.25
N ASP A 469 12.12 4.61 0.76
CA ASP A 469 10.66 4.45 0.63
C ASP A 469 9.95 5.58 -0.14
N GLN A 470 10.64 6.62 -0.63
CA GLN A 470 10.02 7.77 -1.33
C GLN A 470 10.95 8.43 -2.37
N ILE A 471 11.18 7.77 -3.50
CA ILE A 471 11.69 8.47 -4.68
C ILE A 471 10.53 8.90 -5.57
N THR A 472 10.08 10.12 -5.37
CA THR A 472 9.08 10.77 -6.22
C THR A 472 9.76 11.39 -7.45
N PHE A 473 9.48 10.85 -8.63
CA PHE A 473 9.87 11.43 -9.92
C PHE A 473 8.62 11.80 -10.75
N SER A 474 8.76 12.49 -11.88
CA SER A 474 7.60 12.76 -12.76
C SER A 474 7.41 11.64 -13.78
N ASP A 475 6.22 11.53 -14.37
CA ASP A 475 5.95 10.53 -15.40
C ASP A 475 6.79 10.82 -16.66
N GLU A 476 7.02 12.09 -16.99
CA GLU A 476 7.94 12.47 -18.06
C GLU A 476 9.39 12.04 -17.78
N ALA A 477 9.80 12.03 -16.51
CA ALA A 477 11.11 11.55 -16.10
C ALA A 477 11.24 10.03 -16.27
N ALA A 478 10.19 9.29 -15.89
CA ALA A 478 10.08 7.85 -16.11
C ALA A 478 10.23 7.52 -17.60
N GLU A 479 9.46 8.21 -18.45
CA GLU A 479 9.52 8.04 -19.90
C GLU A 479 10.87 8.46 -20.48
N ALA A 480 11.51 9.51 -19.96
CA ALA A 480 12.84 9.94 -20.39
C ALA A 480 13.89 8.88 -20.05
N LEU A 481 13.83 8.27 -18.86
CA LEU A 481 14.73 7.18 -18.45
C LEU A 481 14.55 5.96 -19.36
N VAL A 482 13.32 5.49 -19.54
CA VAL A 482 13.04 4.35 -20.42
C VAL A 482 13.44 4.66 -21.86
N SER A 483 13.18 5.88 -22.34
CA SER A 483 13.64 6.34 -23.67
C SER A 483 15.15 6.30 -23.82
N ALA A 484 15.89 6.73 -22.80
CA ALA A 484 17.35 6.74 -22.81
C ALA A 484 17.91 5.31 -22.82
N ILE A 485 17.37 4.40 -21.99
CA ILE A 485 17.75 2.98 -21.93
C ILE A 485 17.48 2.29 -23.27
N PHE A 486 16.27 2.46 -23.82
CA PHE A 486 15.94 1.97 -25.16
C PHE A 486 16.62 2.78 -26.28
N GLY A 487 17.44 3.79 -25.97
CA GLY A 487 18.33 4.43 -26.93
C GLY A 487 19.55 3.56 -27.28
N PHE A 488 19.91 2.61 -26.42
CA PHE A 488 21.09 1.77 -26.60
C PHE A 488 20.83 0.65 -27.62
N ASN A 489 21.67 0.59 -28.65
CA ASN A 489 21.63 -0.45 -29.69
C ASN A 489 21.89 -1.83 -29.11
N VAL A 490 22.75 -1.95 -28.09
CA VAL A 490 22.98 -3.23 -27.40
C VAL A 490 21.70 -3.79 -26.75
N ILE A 491 20.84 -2.92 -26.21
CA ILE A 491 19.55 -3.30 -25.60
C ILE A 491 18.53 -3.60 -26.71
N ASN A 492 18.30 -2.65 -27.63
CA ASN A 492 17.29 -2.76 -28.68
C ASN A 492 17.47 -3.97 -29.60
N LYS A 493 18.70 -4.40 -29.87
CA LYS A 493 18.95 -5.57 -30.72
C LYS A 493 18.83 -6.91 -29.98
N ASN A 494 18.79 -6.87 -28.66
CA ASN A 494 18.82 -8.06 -27.81
C ASN A 494 17.68 -8.04 -26.77
N LEU A 495 16.53 -7.45 -27.12
CA LEU A 495 15.37 -7.28 -26.22
C LEU A 495 14.96 -8.58 -25.51
N VAL A 496 15.02 -9.73 -26.20
CA VAL A 496 14.74 -11.05 -25.61
C VAL A 496 15.74 -11.43 -24.52
N LEU A 497 17.03 -11.19 -24.72
CA LEU A 497 18.04 -11.42 -23.68
C LEU A 497 17.81 -10.50 -22.49
N ILE A 498 17.51 -9.23 -22.75
CA ILE A 498 17.30 -8.23 -21.70
C ILE A 498 16.02 -8.53 -20.92
N SER A 499 14.93 -8.91 -21.59
CA SER A 499 13.69 -9.31 -20.92
C SER A 499 13.87 -10.54 -20.05
N ASP A 500 14.60 -11.56 -20.54
CA ASP A 500 14.89 -12.77 -19.77
C ASP A 500 15.80 -12.48 -18.58
N PHE A 501 16.85 -11.67 -18.77
CA PHE A 501 17.75 -11.25 -17.70
C PHE A 501 17.01 -10.46 -16.61
N LEU A 502 16.16 -9.50 -17.00
CA LEU A 502 15.31 -8.76 -16.07
C LEU A 502 14.35 -9.69 -15.35
N TYR A 503 13.78 -10.67 -16.06
CA TYR A 503 12.88 -11.64 -15.45
C TYR A 503 13.58 -12.47 -14.36
N GLU A 504 14.75 -13.02 -14.67
CA GLU A 504 15.51 -13.85 -13.73
C GLU A 504 16.07 -13.01 -12.57
N THR A 505 16.42 -11.74 -12.80
CA THR A 505 16.95 -10.86 -11.76
C THR A 505 15.86 -10.32 -10.83
N ILE A 506 14.70 -9.96 -11.37
CA ILE A 506 13.61 -9.29 -10.62
C ILE A 506 12.60 -10.31 -10.07
N PHE A 507 12.22 -11.32 -10.86
CA PHE A 507 11.12 -12.24 -10.53
C PHE A 507 11.57 -13.65 -10.08
N GLU A 508 12.83 -14.07 -10.30
CA GLU A 508 13.34 -15.37 -9.82
C GLU A 508 14.24 -15.32 -8.57
N ASN A 509 14.44 -14.15 -7.95
CA ASN A 509 15.20 -14.07 -6.69
C ASN A 509 14.54 -14.93 -5.58
N GLU A 510 15.36 -15.60 -4.75
CA GLU A 510 15.02 -16.77 -3.90
C GLU A 510 13.98 -16.55 -2.76
N GLU A 511 13.26 -15.42 -2.71
CA GLU A 511 12.19 -15.25 -1.73
C GLU A 511 10.85 -15.75 -2.32
N ASP A 512 10.30 -16.80 -1.72
CA ASP A 512 9.08 -17.51 -2.15
C ASP A 512 7.79 -16.63 -2.14
N ASP A 513 7.88 -15.35 -1.77
CA ASP A 513 6.75 -14.43 -1.58
C ASP A 513 6.65 -13.32 -2.67
N ASN A 514 7.39 -13.42 -3.79
CA ASN A 514 7.27 -12.40 -4.85
C ASN A 514 5.95 -12.55 -5.63
N ILE A 515 4.92 -11.83 -5.18
CA ILE A 515 3.57 -11.76 -5.77
C ILE A 515 3.58 -11.47 -7.28
N PHE A 516 4.61 -10.78 -7.80
CA PHE A 516 4.68 -10.42 -9.22
C PHE A 516 5.07 -11.59 -10.14
N LYS A 517 5.62 -12.67 -9.58
CA LYS A 517 6.06 -13.85 -10.34
C LYS A 517 4.89 -14.62 -10.96
N ASP A 518 3.74 -14.61 -10.30
CA ASP A 518 2.50 -15.23 -10.81
C ASP A 518 1.70 -14.28 -11.72
N ILE A 519 2.03 -12.98 -11.72
CA ILE A 519 1.32 -11.92 -12.44
C ILE A 519 1.87 -11.73 -13.87
N ILE A 520 3.19 -11.68 -14.03
CA ILE A 520 3.84 -11.51 -15.34
C ILE A 520 4.70 -12.75 -15.59
N THR A 521 4.35 -13.58 -16.58
CA THR A 521 5.18 -14.75 -16.95
C THR A 521 6.35 -14.37 -17.85
N LYS A 522 7.40 -15.20 -17.84
CA LYS A 522 8.60 -15.02 -18.67
C LYS A 522 8.25 -14.89 -20.16
N GLU A 523 7.37 -15.74 -20.66
CA GLU A 523 6.92 -15.73 -22.06
C GLU A 523 6.21 -14.43 -22.43
N LYS A 524 5.27 -13.96 -21.59
CA LYS A 524 4.52 -12.73 -21.85
C LYS A 524 5.41 -11.50 -21.83
N LEU A 525 6.30 -11.40 -20.83
CA LEU A 525 7.29 -10.33 -20.76
C LEU A 525 8.12 -10.29 -22.04
N ARG A 526 8.65 -11.45 -22.46
CA ARG A 526 9.46 -11.57 -23.67
C ARG A 526 8.73 -11.13 -24.94
N GLU A 527 7.47 -11.54 -25.12
CA GLU A 527 6.69 -11.23 -26.33
C GLU A 527 6.35 -9.74 -26.45
N ASN A 528 6.18 -9.05 -25.31
CA ASN A 528 5.75 -7.65 -25.27
C ASN A 528 6.87 -6.69 -24.86
N PHE A 529 8.08 -7.13 -24.52
CA PHE A 529 9.16 -6.27 -24.01
C PHE A 529 9.57 -5.20 -25.04
N ASN A 530 9.07 -3.98 -24.83
CA ASN A 530 9.36 -2.83 -25.66
C ASN A 530 9.28 -1.54 -24.84
N LYS A 531 9.74 -0.44 -25.44
CA LYS A 531 9.80 0.88 -24.79
C LYS A 531 8.47 1.31 -24.15
N ASN A 532 7.35 1.15 -24.86
CA ASN A 532 6.05 1.62 -24.36
C ASN A 532 5.59 0.77 -23.17
N GLU A 533 5.69 -0.56 -23.27
CA GLU A 533 5.31 -1.48 -22.19
C GLU A 533 6.14 -1.25 -20.93
N VAL A 534 7.47 -1.08 -21.05
CA VAL A 534 8.33 -0.78 -19.90
C VAL A 534 8.04 0.59 -19.30
N SER A 535 7.65 1.58 -20.11
CA SER A 535 7.25 2.90 -19.61
C SER A 535 5.97 2.79 -18.77
N HIS A 536 4.96 2.07 -19.26
CA HIS A 536 3.72 1.85 -18.52
C HIS A 536 3.93 1.03 -17.26
N LEU A 537 4.76 -0.02 -17.28
CA LEU A 537 5.13 -0.80 -16.09
C LEU A 537 5.81 0.07 -15.02
N LEU A 538 6.77 0.90 -15.41
CA LEU A 538 7.48 1.78 -14.48
C LEU A 538 6.55 2.83 -13.87
N ILE A 539 5.69 3.47 -14.66
CA ILE A 539 4.74 4.48 -14.16
C ILE A 539 3.65 3.81 -13.31
N PHE A 540 3.20 2.60 -13.66
CA PHE A 540 2.28 1.81 -12.85
C PHE A 540 2.87 1.50 -11.47
N ALA A 541 4.08 0.92 -11.42
CA ALA A 541 4.78 0.63 -10.17
C ALA A 541 4.95 1.90 -9.33
N LYS A 542 5.41 2.99 -9.96
CA LYS A 542 5.52 4.31 -9.34
C LYS A 542 4.18 4.81 -8.78
N THR A 543 3.09 4.69 -9.53
CA THR A 543 1.76 5.14 -9.08
C THR A 543 1.29 4.39 -7.84
N ILE A 544 1.60 3.08 -7.76
CA ILE A 544 1.35 2.28 -6.56
C ILE A 544 2.24 2.75 -5.40
N PHE A 545 3.55 2.91 -5.60
CA PHE A 545 4.45 3.38 -4.53
C PHE A 545 4.13 4.80 -4.03
N ASP A 546 3.91 5.75 -4.95
CA ASP A 546 3.56 7.15 -4.64
C ASP A 546 2.23 7.28 -3.88
N SER A 547 1.33 6.29 -4.04
CA SER A 547 0.05 6.29 -3.32
C SER A 547 0.19 6.05 -1.82
N GLY A 548 1.35 5.54 -1.36
CA GLY A 548 1.55 5.22 0.05
C GLY A 548 0.84 3.95 0.52
N VAL A 549 0.28 3.14 -0.39
CA VAL A 549 -0.46 1.90 -0.07
C VAL A 549 0.32 0.89 0.79
N PHE A 550 1.65 0.93 0.73
CA PHE A 550 2.57 0.09 1.51
C PHE A 550 3.31 0.84 2.63
N ALA A 551 2.85 2.04 3.00
CA ALA A 551 3.53 2.87 4.01
C ALA A 551 3.35 2.35 5.45
N GLU A 552 2.31 1.55 5.71
CA GLU A 552 2.01 0.94 7.03
C GLU A 552 2.02 -0.60 6.94
N GLU A 553 1.94 -1.30 8.08
CA GLU A 553 1.86 -2.78 8.11
C GLU A 553 0.55 -3.32 7.49
N GLU A 554 -0.48 -2.48 7.40
CA GLU A 554 -1.76 -2.75 6.73
C GLU A 554 -1.89 -1.89 5.46
N ILE A 555 -2.64 -2.40 4.47
CA ILE A 555 -2.86 -1.74 3.18
C ILE A 555 -3.80 -0.54 3.37
N ASP A 556 -3.31 0.69 3.15
CA ASP A 556 -4.13 1.91 3.17
C ASP A 556 -4.85 2.09 1.82
N PHE A 557 -6.08 1.59 1.75
CA PHE A 557 -6.91 1.67 0.54
C PHE A 557 -7.40 3.09 0.24
N ASP A 558 -7.51 3.98 1.23
CA ASP A 558 -7.97 5.36 1.02
C ASP A 558 -6.88 6.22 0.36
N ALA A 559 -5.64 6.02 0.77
CA ALA A 559 -4.48 6.62 0.12
C ALA A 559 -4.26 6.03 -1.29
N PHE A 560 -4.58 4.74 -1.48
CA PHE A 560 -4.45 4.06 -2.77
C PHE A 560 -5.54 4.47 -3.79
N LEU A 561 -6.83 4.46 -3.42
CA LEU A 561 -7.97 4.59 -4.34
C LEU A 561 -8.44 6.04 -4.56
N THR A 562 -7.52 7.01 -4.59
CA THR A 562 -7.89 8.39 -4.95
C THR A 562 -8.30 8.48 -6.44
N ILE A 563 -9.11 9.49 -6.81
CA ILE A 563 -9.52 9.71 -8.21
C ILE A 563 -8.31 9.83 -9.13
N GLU A 564 -7.27 10.54 -8.68
CA GLU A 564 -6.05 10.73 -9.46
C GLU A 564 -5.29 9.40 -9.66
N THR A 565 -5.16 8.59 -8.62
CA THR A 565 -4.51 7.28 -8.69
C THR A 565 -5.27 6.35 -9.63
N ILE A 566 -6.61 6.30 -9.49
CA ILE A 566 -7.48 5.47 -10.33
C ILE A 566 -7.35 5.84 -11.81
N GLU A 567 -7.39 7.13 -12.16
CA GLU A 567 -7.24 7.58 -13.55
C GLU A 567 -5.87 7.23 -14.14
N LYS A 568 -4.79 7.36 -13.34
CA LYS A 568 -3.43 7.00 -13.74
C LYS A 568 -3.28 5.49 -13.95
N LEU A 569 -3.70 4.68 -12.98
CA LEU A 569 -3.67 3.22 -13.09
C LEU A 569 -4.47 2.75 -14.31
N ALA A 570 -5.70 3.23 -14.47
CA ALA A 570 -6.54 2.87 -15.61
C ALA A 570 -5.90 3.25 -16.95
N THR A 571 -5.28 4.43 -17.04
CA THR A 571 -4.59 4.87 -18.26
C THR A 571 -3.42 3.93 -18.61
N HIS A 572 -2.62 3.53 -17.64
CA HIS A 572 -1.45 2.68 -17.89
C HIS A 572 -1.78 1.21 -18.09
N ILE A 573 -2.74 0.67 -17.33
CA ILE A 573 -3.23 -0.71 -17.52
C ILE A 573 -3.86 -0.85 -18.90
N SER A 574 -4.77 0.04 -19.29
CA SER A 574 -5.46 -0.04 -20.59
C SER A 574 -4.57 0.17 -21.81
N SER A 575 -3.39 0.78 -21.61
CA SER A 575 -2.41 1.08 -22.67
C SER A 575 -1.27 0.07 -22.74
N SER A 576 -1.18 -0.89 -21.81
CA SER A 576 -0.11 -1.88 -21.72
C SER A 576 -0.69 -3.28 -21.81
N VAL A 577 -0.22 -4.07 -22.78
CA VAL A 577 -0.59 -5.47 -22.93
C VAL A 577 -0.16 -6.28 -21.71
N LEU A 578 1.01 -5.98 -21.14
CA LEU A 578 1.52 -6.68 -19.95
C LEU A 578 0.64 -6.42 -18.71
N LEU A 579 0.29 -5.15 -18.46
CA LEU A 579 -0.56 -4.78 -17.32
C LEU A 579 -2.00 -5.23 -17.52
N SER A 580 -2.55 -5.15 -18.74
CA SER A 580 -3.91 -5.62 -19.02
C SER A 580 -4.06 -7.12 -18.80
N ASP A 581 -3.05 -7.90 -19.20
CA ASP A 581 -3.03 -9.35 -18.98
C ASP A 581 -2.85 -9.72 -17.50
N ALA A 582 -2.15 -8.88 -16.75
CA ALA A 582 -1.92 -9.01 -15.32
C ALA A 582 -3.11 -8.56 -14.47
N MET A 583 -4.08 -7.85 -15.07
CA MET A 583 -5.15 -7.17 -14.34
C MET A 583 -6.05 -8.13 -13.58
N GLU A 584 -6.34 -9.31 -14.13
CA GLU A 584 -7.12 -10.34 -13.42
C GLU A 584 -6.44 -10.77 -12.12
N SER A 585 -5.14 -11.08 -12.17
CA SER A 585 -4.35 -11.42 -11.00
C SER A 585 -4.24 -10.24 -10.02
N PHE A 586 -4.16 -9.01 -10.54
CA PHE A 586 -4.12 -7.81 -9.72
C PHE A 586 -5.46 -7.54 -9.02
N ILE A 587 -6.60 -7.72 -9.71
CA ILE A 587 -7.94 -7.66 -9.11
C ILE A 587 -8.05 -8.69 -7.99
N ASN A 588 -7.63 -9.93 -8.25
CA ASN A 588 -7.62 -10.98 -7.24
C ASN A 588 -6.72 -10.59 -6.05
N PHE A 589 -5.56 -9.96 -6.27
CA PHE A 589 -4.71 -9.46 -5.19
C PHE A 589 -5.38 -8.35 -4.36
N VAL A 590 -5.97 -7.35 -5.02
CA VAL A 590 -6.67 -6.23 -4.35
C VAL A 590 -7.88 -6.74 -3.54
N VAL A 591 -8.54 -7.80 -4.00
CA VAL A 591 -9.72 -8.38 -3.35
C VAL A 591 -9.36 -9.46 -2.32
N ALA A 592 -8.22 -10.15 -2.48
CA ALA A 592 -7.76 -11.24 -1.60
C ALA A 592 -7.52 -10.82 -0.13
N GLY A 593 -7.47 -9.51 0.16
CA GLY A 593 -7.56 -9.01 1.55
C GLY A 593 -8.87 -9.39 2.25
N ASN A 594 -9.90 -9.82 1.50
CA ASN A 594 -11.14 -10.39 2.01
C ASN A 594 -11.25 -11.85 1.53
N GLU A 595 -10.82 -12.81 2.37
CA GLU A 595 -10.68 -14.26 2.09
C GLU A 595 -11.93 -14.98 1.52
N ASP A 596 -13.08 -14.30 1.38
CA ASP A 596 -14.39 -14.90 1.13
C ASP A 596 -15.04 -14.51 -0.22
N VAL A 597 -14.47 -13.58 -1.01
CA VAL A 597 -15.09 -13.11 -2.28
C VAL A 597 -14.23 -13.43 -3.51
N GLU A 598 -14.63 -14.44 -4.30
CA GLU A 598 -14.02 -14.75 -5.60
C GLU A 598 -14.71 -13.95 -6.73
N ILE A 599 -13.99 -12.98 -7.32
CA ILE A 599 -14.48 -12.18 -8.45
C ILE A 599 -14.31 -12.96 -9.76
N GLU A 600 -15.41 -13.18 -10.47
CA GLU A 600 -15.44 -13.73 -11.84
C GLU A 600 -15.40 -12.60 -12.87
N ILE A 601 -14.44 -12.63 -13.79
CA ILE A 601 -14.35 -11.63 -14.84
C ILE A 601 -15.22 -12.06 -16.03
N PRO A 602 -16.20 -11.24 -16.47
CA PRO A 602 -17.06 -11.59 -17.60
C PRO A 602 -16.27 -11.75 -18.91
N ASP A 603 -16.65 -12.73 -19.74
CA ASP A 603 -16.00 -13.02 -21.03
C ASP A 603 -15.98 -11.83 -22.01
N ASP A 604 -16.88 -10.84 -21.85
CA ASP A 604 -16.99 -9.65 -22.70
C ASP A 604 -16.18 -8.45 -22.20
N VAL A 605 -15.45 -8.59 -21.09
CA VAL A 605 -14.57 -7.56 -20.54
C VAL A 605 -13.15 -7.76 -21.05
N SER A 606 -12.58 -6.69 -21.60
CA SER A 606 -11.16 -6.59 -21.97
C SER A 606 -10.51 -5.55 -21.10
N PHE A 607 -9.27 -5.80 -20.67
CA PHE A 607 -8.46 -4.83 -19.92
C PHE A 607 -7.56 -3.97 -20.80
N TYR A 608 -7.64 -4.13 -22.13
CA TYR A 608 -6.86 -3.37 -23.11
C TYR A 608 -7.77 -2.48 -23.99
N GLY A 609 -7.37 -1.21 -24.19
CA GLY A 609 -8.06 -0.22 -25.03
C GLY A 609 -8.90 0.81 -24.27
N GLU A 610 -9.51 1.77 -24.99
CA GLU A 610 -10.30 2.86 -24.38
C GLU A 610 -11.51 2.35 -23.58
N ASP A 611 -12.26 1.38 -24.10
CA ASP A 611 -13.39 0.77 -23.39
C ASP A 611 -12.93 0.10 -22.07
N ALA A 612 -11.70 -0.43 -22.06
CA ALA A 612 -11.11 -1.01 -20.86
C ALA A 612 -10.75 0.04 -19.81
N LYS A 613 -10.27 1.22 -20.25
CA LYS A 613 -9.98 2.33 -19.35
C LYS A 613 -11.23 2.75 -18.58
N GLU A 614 -12.36 2.88 -19.28
CA GLU A 614 -13.63 3.22 -18.65
C GLU A 614 -14.06 2.15 -17.63
N GLU A 615 -13.93 0.86 -17.97
CA GLU A 615 -14.24 -0.24 -17.05
C GLU A 615 -13.32 -0.27 -15.83
N ILE A 616 -12.01 -0.07 -15.99
CA ILE A 616 -11.05 -0.07 -14.88
C ILE A 616 -11.32 1.10 -13.93
N ILE A 617 -11.63 2.29 -14.46
CA ILE A 617 -12.05 3.45 -13.65
C ILE A 617 -13.33 3.11 -12.89
N ALA A 618 -14.34 2.57 -13.57
CA ALA A 618 -15.61 2.20 -12.95
C ALA A 618 -15.40 1.14 -11.86
N PHE A 619 -14.55 0.13 -12.10
CA PHE A 619 -14.24 -0.93 -11.15
C PHE A 619 -13.60 -0.38 -9.87
N PHE A 620 -12.47 0.33 -9.97
CA PHE A 620 -11.80 0.87 -8.77
C PHE A 620 -12.62 1.95 -8.07
N THR A 621 -13.39 2.75 -8.82
CA THR A 621 -14.31 3.72 -8.20
C THR A 621 -15.39 2.99 -7.43
N GLY A 622 -16.00 1.95 -7.99
CA GLY A 622 -17.01 1.15 -7.30
C GLY A 622 -16.45 0.42 -6.08
N ILE A 623 -15.24 -0.16 -6.15
CA ILE A 623 -14.57 -0.76 -4.99
C ILE A 623 -14.36 0.28 -3.89
N ARG A 624 -13.91 1.49 -4.22
CA ARG A 624 -13.75 2.57 -3.24
C ARG A 624 -15.07 2.89 -2.52
N GLU A 625 -16.17 3.04 -3.27
CA GLU A 625 -17.46 3.33 -2.65
C GLU A 625 -17.98 2.15 -1.82
N ILE A 626 -17.70 0.91 -2.20
CA ILE A 626 -17.99 -0.29 -1.38
C ILE A 626 -17.19 -0.21 -0.07
N LEU A 627 -15.86 -0.04 -0.14
CA LEU A 627 -15.01 0.02 1.07
C LEU A 627 -15.43 1.16 1.99
N ALA A 628 -15.77 2.33 1.44
CA ALA A 628 -16.25 3.49 2.22
C ALA A 628 -17.59 3.24 2.93
N ILE A 629 -18.49 2.43 2.35
CA ILE A 629 -19.75 2.06 3.02
C ILE A 629 -19.51 1.07 4.17
N PHE A 630 -18.62 0.08 3.99
CA PHE A 630 -18.58 -1.11 4.86
C PHE A 630 -17.41 -1.16 5.85
N ILE A 631 -16.27 -0.51 5.57
CA ILE A 631 -15.11 -0.48 6.48
C ILE A 631 -15.17 0.75 7.37
N ASP A 632 -15.49 1.91 6.81
CA ASP A 632 -15.56 3.21 7.50
C ASP A 632 -17.01 3.60 7.88
N ASN A 633 -17.67 2.68 8.59
CA ASN A 633 -19.10 2.64 8.96
C ASN A 633 -19.69 3.92 9.61
N ASP A 634 -18.87 4.93 9.92
CA ASP A 634 -19.25 6.11 10.71
C ASP A 634 -20.28 7.05 10.01
N ASN A 635 -20.45 6.99 8.68
CA ASN A 635 -21.32 7.93 7.95
C ASN A 635 -22.42 7.30 7.07
N PHE A 636 -22.52 5.97 6.93
CA PHE A 636 -23.51 5.35 6.02
C PHE A 636 -24.95 5.74 6.37
N LEU A 637 -25.27 5.79 7.67
CA LEU A 637 -26.59 6.21 8.17
C LEU A 637 -26.87 7.71 7.95
N GLU A 638 -25.86 8.54 7.66
CA GLU A 638 -25.99 9.98 7.44
C GLU A 638 -26.15 10.37 5.97
N LEU A 639 -25.84 9.47 5.02
CA LEU A 639 -25.89 9.74 3.57
C LEU A 639 -27.29 10.13 3.08
N ASP A 640 -27.43 11.16 2.26
CA ASP A 640 -28.72 11.50 1.64
C ASP A 640 -29.10 10.56 0.48
N GLU A 641 -30.33 10.67 -0.02
CA GLU A 641 -30.83 9.81 -1.09
C GLU A 641 -30.07 10.00 -2.42
N ALA A 642 -29.60 11.22 -2.69
CA ALA A 642 -28.83 11.52 -3.90
C ALA A 642 -27.41 10.96 -3.81
N GLU A 643 -26.78 11.01 -2.63
CA GLU A 643 -25.49 10.39 -2.34
C GLU A 643 -25.56 8.86 -2.48
N LEU A 644 -26.61 8.23 -1.94
CA LEU A 644 -26.88 6.80 -2.12
C LEU A 644 -27.07 6.42 -3.59
N GLU A 645 -27.83 7.21 -4.35
CA GLU A 645 -28.01 6.94 -5.79
C GLU A 645 -26.69 7.10 -6.57
N ASP A 646 -25.85 8.08 -6.21
CA ASP A 646 -24.53 8.29 -6.83
C ASP A 646 -23.60 7.09 -6.55
N ILE A 647 -23.54 6.61 -5.31
CA ILE A 647 -22.75 5.43 -4.94
C ILE A 647 -23.22 4.20 -5.70
N VAL A 648 -24.53 3.92 -5.70
CA VAL A 648 -25.10 2.77 -6.43
C VAL A 648 -24.83 2.88 -7.93
N THR A 649 -24.86 4.08 -8.49
CA THR A 649 -24.50 4.32 -9.89
C THR A 649 -23.03 3.99 -10.14
N LYS A 650 -22.11 4.44 -9.29
CA LYS A 650 -20.67 4.13 -9.42
C LYS A 650 -20.38 2.64 -9.33
N ILE A 651 -21.02 1.92 -8.41
CA ILE A 651 -20.87 0.46 -8.27
C ILE A 651 -21.39 -0.27 -9.52
N THR A 652 -22.58 0.09 -10.00
CA THR A 652 -23.24 -0.61 -11.12
C THR A 652 -22.73 -0.21 -12.50
N ASN A 653 -21.94 0.87 -12.60
CA ASN A 653 -21.28 1.28 -13.84
C ASN A 653 -20.14 0.33 -14.25
N SER A 654 -19.54 -0.40 -13.31
CA SER A 654 -18.56 -1.45 -13.64
C SER A 654 -19.30 -2.73 -14.03
N LYS A 655 -18.99 -3.25 -15.21
CA LYS A 655 -19.46 -4.57 -15.65
C LYS A 655 -18.97 -5.68 -14.73
N ILE A 656 -17.72 -5.61 -14.28
CA ILE A 656 -17.12 -6.61 -13.38
C ILE A 656 -17.88 -6.61 -12.06
N LEU A 657 -18.07 -5.44 -11.43
CA LEU A 657 -18.82 -5.36 -10.18
C LEU A 657 -20.28 -5.76 -10.38
N ALA A 658 -20.97 -5.29 -11.43
CA ALA A 658 -22.36 -5.64 -11.69
C ALA A 658 -22.57 -7.16 -11.87
N HIS A 659 -21.63 -7.84 -12.54
CA HIS A 659 -21.66 -9.29 -12.72
C HIS A 659 -21.47 -10.04 -11.40
N ASN A 660 -20.55 -9.56 -10.56
CA ASN A 660 -20.26 -10.15 -9.26
C ASN A 660 -21.12 -9.62 -8.13
N LEU A 661 -22.00 -8.64 -8.38
CA LEU A 661 -22.74 -7.92 -7.35
C LEU A 661 -23.62 -8.87 -6.55
N LYS A 662 -24.10 -9.95 -7.18
CA LYS A 662 -24.80 -11.03 -6.48
C LYS A 662 -23.92 -11.65 -5.38
N LYS A 663 -22.70 -12.08 -5.71
CA LYS A 663 -21.75 -12.67 -4.76
C LYS A 663 -21.29 -11.66 -3.71
N VAL A 664 -21.00 -10.43 -4.15
CA VAL A 664 -20.62 -9.31 -3.27
C VAL A 664 -21.74 -9.05 -2.26
N VAL A 665 -23.00 -9.00 -2.71
CA VAL A 665 -24.16 -8.81 -1.82
C VAL A 665 -24.35 -10.03 -0.91
N GLU A 666 -24.21 -11.25 -1.44
CA GLU A 666 -24.29 -12.50 -0.67
C GLU A 666 -23.25 -12.53 0.46
N GLU A 667 -21.98 -12.32 0.17
CA GLU A 667 -20.91 -12.40 1.16
C GLU A 667 -20.93 -11.20 2.13
N MET A 668 -21.16 -9.98 1.63
CA MET A 668 -21.09 -8.77 2.46
C MET A 668 -22.35 -8.55 3.30
N PHE A 669 -23.55 -8.95 2.85
CA PHE A 669 -24.79 -8.77 3.63
C PHE A 669 -25.31 -10.06 4.29
N LEU A 670 -25.01 -11.25 3.77
CA LEU A 670 -25.55 -12.52 4.32
C LEU A 670 -24.58 -13.23 5.26
N GLN A 671 -23.26 -13.07 5.09
CA GLN A 671 -22.26 -13.81 5.88
C GLN A 671 -21.53 -12.96 6.92
N LYS A 672 -21.32 -11.65 6.67
CA LYS A 672 -20.54 -10.76 7.56
C LYS A 672 -21.34 -9.71 8.34
N GLY A 673 -22.62 -9.49 8.02
CA GLY A 673 -23.39 -8.39 8.60
C GLY A 673 -24.04 -8.73 9.94
N GLU A 674 -23.58 -8.16 11.05
CA GLU A 674 -24.33 -8.01 12.32
C GLU A 674 -25.56 -7.08 12.18
N VAL A 675 -26.02 -6.78 10.95
CA VAL A 675 -27.11 -5.83 10.67
C VAL A 675 -28.49 -6.47 10.86
N PHE A 676 -28.60 -7.78 10.58
CA PHE A 676 -29.82 -8.56 10.74
C PHE A 676 -29.51 -9.79 11.58
N ASP A 677 -30.31 -10.07 12.60
CA ASP A 677 -30.15 -11.24 13.49
C ASP A 677 -30.59 -12.57 12.81
N PHE A 678 -30.73 -12.58 11.47
CA PHE A 678 -31.22 -13.71 10.68
C PHE A 678 -30.61 -13.73 9.27
N ASP A 679 -30.52 -14.94 8.71
CA ASP A 679 -29.97 -15.18 7.37
C ASP A 679 -30.95 -14.68 6.29
N LEU A 680 -30.54 -13.65 5.55
CA LEU A 680 -31.21 -13.25 4.33
C LEU A 680 -30.88 -14.28 3.20
N THR A 681 -31.81 -14.49 2.28
CA THR A 681 -31.63 -15.40 1.13
C THR A 681 -31.83 -14.66 -0.20
N MET A 682 -31.01 -14.97 -1.20
CA MET A 682 -31.08 -14.30 -2.50
C MET A 682 -32.14 -14.96 -3.39
N PRO A 683 -33.04 -14.18 -4.04
CA PRO A 683 -33.99 -14.74 -5.01
C PRO A 683 -33.28 -15.30 -6.25
N GLU A 684 -33.62 -16.52 -6.67
CA GLU A 684 -32.96 -17.18 -7.83
C GLU A 684 -33.08 -16.38 -9.15
N GLU A 685 -34.19 -15.65 -9.34
CA GLU A 685 -34.48 -14.91 -10.58
C GLU A 685 -33.88 -13.49 -10.64
N LEU A 686 -33.19 -13.06 -9.58
CA LEU A 686 -32.65 -11.70 -9.51
C LEU A 686 -31.33 -11.60 -10.29
N SER A 687 -31.30 -10.69 -11.27
CA SER A 687 -30.08 -10.23 -11.92
C SER A 687 -29.76 -8.82 -11.46
N PHE A 688 -28.49 -8.60 -11.14
CA PHE A 688 -27.93 -7.30 -10.83
C PHE A 688 -27.40 -6.54 -12.07
N GLU A 689 -27.55 -7.11 -13.25
CA GLU A 689 -27.12 -6.45 -14.48
C GLU A 689 -28.11 -5.35 -14.92
N GLY A 690 -27.56 -4.20 -15.30
CA GLY A 690 -28.31 -3.08 -15.86
C GLY A 690 -29.24 -2.37 -14.86
N GLN A 691 -30.26 -1.69 -15.38
CA GLN A 691 -31.14 -0.82 -14.59
C GLN A 691 -31.90 -1.55 -13.49
N GLN A 692 -32.21 -2.85 -13.70
CA GLN A 692 -32.90 -3.66 -12.71
C GLN A 692 -32.04 -3.86 -11.46
N GLY A 693 -30.76 -4.19 -11.63
CA GLY A 693 -29.82 -4.33 -10.51
C GLY A 693 -29.55 -3.03 -9.78
N LYS A 694 -29.39 -1.92 -10.53
CA LYS A 694 -29.27 -0.58 -9.93
C LYS A 694 -30.46 -0.26 -9.03
N THR A 695 -31.68 -0.51 -9.52
CA THR A 695 -32.91 -0.25 -8.77
C THR A 695 -32.99 -1.14 -7.51
N GLU A 696 -32.60 -2.41 -7.64
CA GLU A 696 -32.62 -3.35 -6.52
C GLU A 696 -31.58 -3.01 -5.45
N LEU A 697 -30.32 -2.74 -5.82
CA LEU A 697 -29.28 -2.39 -4.86
C LEU A 697 -29.63 -1.09 -4.12
N LEU A 698 -30.15 -0.09 -4.83
CA LEU A 698 -30.62 1.14 -4.19
C LEU A 698 -31.76 0.88 -3.20
N ALA A 699 -32.75 0.07 -3.59
CA ALA A 699 -33.84 -0.30 -2.69
C ALA A 699 -33.33 -1.06 -1.45
N LEU A 700 -32.38 -1.99 -1.62
CA LEU A 700 -31.76 -2.73 -0.53
C LEU A 700 -31.04 -1.79 0.45
N LEU A 701 -30.13 -0.94 -0.05
CA LEU A 701 -29.38 -0.01 0.79
C LEU A 701 -30.29 0.99 1.52
N LYS A 702 -31.37 1.46 0.88
CA LYS A 702 -32.38 2.31 1.52
C LYS A 702 -33.07 1.60 2.69
N VAL A 703 -33.45 0.33 2.51
CA VAL A 703 -34.04 -0.46 3.60
C VAL A 703 -33.04 -0.61 4.74
N ILE A 704 -31.80 -0.99 4.46
CA ILE A 704 -30.76 -1.18 5.48
C ILE A 704 -30.54 0.11 6.26
N LYS A 705 -30.40 1.24 5.56
CA LYS A 705 -30.28 2.55 6.20
C LYS A 705 -31.49 2.87 7.07
N THR A 706 -32.71 2.63 6.58
CA THR A 706 -33.95 2.95 7.29
C THR A 706 -34.13 2.08 8.54
N ILE A 707 -33.78 0.79 8.45
CA ILE A 707 -33.78 -0.14 9.57
C ILE A 707 -32.77 0.29 10.64
N GLY A 708 -31.56 0.69 10.23
CA GLY A 708 -30.54 1.20 11.14
C GLY A 708 -30.87 2.56 11.78
N GLN A 709 -31.53 3.47 11.06
CA GLN A 709 -31.90 4.79 11.59
C GLN A 709 -33.05 4.76 12.60
N ASN A 710 -34.01 3.84 12.44
CA ASN A 710 -35.25 3.83 13.22
C ASN A 710 -35.28 2.80 14.35
N ASP A 711 -34.15 2.14 14.66
CA ASP A 711 -34.11 1.02 15.62
C ASP A 711 -35.25 0.02 15.36
N PHE A 712 -35.39 -0.40 14.10
CA PHE A 712 -36.60 -1.10 13.62
C PHE A 712 -36.87 -2.42 14.37
N PHE A 713 -35.85 -3.05 14.96
CA PHE A 713 -36.02 -4.27 15.76
C PHE A 713 -36.14 -3.98 17.27
N GLY A 714 -35.94 -2.75 17.71
CA GLY A 714 -36.10 -2.29 19.10
C GLY A 714 -37.41 -1.54 19.34
N GLU A 715 -37.47 -0.69 20.38
CA GLU A 715 -38.66 0.07 20.78
C GLU A 715 -39.06 1.12 19.72
N GLY A 716 -38.12 1.58 18.89
CA GLY A 716 -38.35 2.66 17.91
C GLY A 716 -39.43 2.37 16.87
N VAL A 717 -39.62 1.10 16.50
CA VAL A 717 -40.65 0.66 15.54
C VAL A 717 -42.07 0.78 16.07
N LEU A 718 -42.24 0.85 17.40
CA LEU A 718 -43.53 0.93 18.05
C LEU A 718 -44.03 2.37 18.16
N ASP A 719 -43.22 3.39 17.89
CA ASP A 719 -43.57 4.82 18.05
C ASP A 719 -43.76 5.57 16.71
N LEU A 720 -43.92 4.84 15.61
CA LEU A 720 -44.00 5.41 14.26
C LEU A 720 -45.34 6.13 14.02
N ASN A 721 -45.31 7.28 13.35
CA ASN A 721 -46.52 7.94 12.85
C ASN A 721 -46.99 7.36 11.50
N ASP A 722 -48.23 7.68 11.08
CA ASP A 722 -48.81 7.16 9.82
C ASP A 722 -47.94 7.37 8.59
N GLN A 723 -47.24 8.51 8.50
CA GLN A 723 -46.35 8.81 7.37
C GLN A 723 -45.10 7.94 7.42
N GLU A 724 -44.51 7.75 8.60
CA GLU A 724 -43.35 6.87 8.80
C GLU A 724 -43.69 5.41 8.51
N ILE A 725 -44.90 4.97 8.87
CA ILE A 725 -45.41 3.62 8.56
C ILE A 725 -45.55 3.43 7.04
N GLU A 726 -46.16 4.38 6.32
CA GLU A 726 -46.28 4.31 4.86
C GLU A 726 -44.90 4.27 4.18
N GLU A 727 -43.96 5.13 4.64
CA GLU A 727 -42.59 5.18 4.12
C GLU A 727 -41.83 3.86 4.35
N ILE A 728 -41.90 3.29 5.56
CA ILE A 728 -41.27 2.01 5.90
C ILE A 728 -41.90 0.86 5.10
N ALA A 729 -43.22 0.84 4.94
CA ALA A 729 -43.90 -0.20 4.17
C ALA A 729 -43.57 -0.14 2.67
N ASP A 730 -43.44 1.06 2.09
CA ASP A 730 -42.95 1.21 0.72
C ASP A 730 -41.51 0.70 0.59
N LEU A 731 -40.62 1.10 1.50
CA LEU A 731 -39.22 0.72 1.49
C LEU A 731 -39.03 -0.79 1.61
N LEU A 732 -39.67 -1.44 2.60
CA LEU A 732 -39.59 -2.88 2.82
C LEU A 732 -40.11 -3.70 1.64
N THR A 733 -41.02 -3.15 0.83
CA THR A 733 -41.60 -3.85 -0.31
C THR A 733 -40.96 -3.51 -1.66
N ASP A 734 -40.18 -2.43 -1.73
CA ASP A 734 -39.49 -1.99 -2.95
C ASP A 734 -38.37 -2.95 -3.37
N SER A 735 -37.55 -3.40 -2.42
CA SER A 735 -36.50 -4.40 -2.68
C SER A 735 -37.10 -5.79 -2.86
N LYS A 736 -36.76 -6.46 -3.97
CA LYS A 736 -37.09 -7.88 -4.19
C LYS A 736 -36.40 -8.79 -3.16
N ILE A 737 -35.18 -8.48 -2.74
CA ILE A 737 -34.44 -9.24 -1.72
C ILE A 737 -35.16 -9.13 -0.38
N ILE A 738 -35.47 -7.92 0.07
CA ILE A 738 -36.18 -7.69 1.33
C ILE A 738 -37.57 -8.34 1.27
N ARG A 739 -38.31 -8.14 0.18
CA ARG A 739 -39.63 -8.75 0.01
C ARG A 739 -39.61 -10.28 0.01
N HIS A 740 -38.58 -10.90 -0.58
CA HIS A 740 -38.38 -12.36 -0.54
C HIS A 740 -38.15 -12.88 0.88
N ASN A 741 -37.49 -12.08 1.72
CA ASN A 741 -37.18 -12.42 3.11
C ASN A 741 -38.12 -11.76 4.13
N LEU A 742 -39.19 -11.11 3.66
CA LEU A 742 -40.03 -10.26 4.52
C LEU A 742 -40.66 -11.04 5.67
N GLY A 743 -41.01 -12.31 5.45
CA GLY A 743 -41.49 -13.19 6.53
C GLY A 743 -40.46 -13.39 7.64
N ALA A 744 -39.16 -13.54 7.31
CA ALA A 744 -38.09 -13.66 8.31
C ALA A 744 -37.84 -12.33 9.02
N ILE A 745 -37.83 -11.21 8.28
CA ILE A 745 -37.68 -9.86 8.82
C ILE A 745 -38.79 -9.56 9.83
N LEU A 746 -40.05 -9.80 9.44
CA LEU A 746 -41.20 -9.59 10.31
C LEU A 746 -41.18 -10.57 11.50
N ALA A 747 -40.77 -11.83 11.32
CA ALA A 747 -40.65 -12.77 12.44
C ALA A 747 -39.64 -12.27 13.48
N SER A 748 -38.50 -11.73 13.04
CA SER A 748 -37.48 -11.16 13.93
C SER A 748 -37.97 -9.89 14.64
N LEU A 749 -38.70 -9.02 13.93
CA LEU A 749 -39.39 -7.85 14.53
C LEU A 749 -40.33 -8.28 15.65
N LEU A 750 -41.19 -9.28 15.37
CA LEU A 750 -42.20 -9.78 16.31
C LEU A 750 -41.56 -10.53 17.49
N GLU A 751 -40.46 -11.25 17.26
CA GLU A 751 -39.71 -11.94 18.32
C GLU A 751 -39.02 -10.95 19.26
N SER A 752 -38.36 -9.92 18.71
CA SER A 752 -37.66 -8.89 19.47
C SER A 752 -38.61 -8.09 20.38
N ASN A 753 -39.86 -7.91 19.94
CA ASN A 753 -40.91 -7.21 20.69
C ASN A 753 -41.89 -8.16 21.41
N SER A 754 -41.62 -9.47 21.44
CA SER A 754 -42.55 -10.46 22.03
C SER A 754 -42.82 -10.25 23.53
N ALA A 755 -41.87 -9.67 24.25
CA ALA A 755 -42.04 -9.30 25.67
C ALA A 755 -43.08 -8.19 25.87
N GLU A 756 -43.17 -7.24 24.93
CA GLU A 756 -44.10 -6.11 24.97
C GLU A 756 -45.54 -6.58 24.78
N PHE A 757 -45.76 -7.55 23.89
CA PHE A 757 -47.09 -8.07 23.59
C PHE A 757 -47.56 -9.19 24.51
N GLY A 758 -46.68 -9.72 25.37
CA GLY A 758 -46.94 -10.88 26.25
C GLY A 758 -47.13 -12.22 25.50
N VAL A 759 -47.20 -12.21 24.17
CA VAL A 759 -47.34 -13.38 23.30
C VAL A 759 -46.35 -13.34 22.14
N GLN A 760 -45.91 -14.53 21.73
CA GLN A 760 -45.16 -14.68 20.49
C GLN A 760 -46.14 -14.69 19.31
N LEU A 761 -46.14 -13.61 18.53
CA LEU A 761 -46.95 -13.49 17.33
C LEU A 761 -46.38 -14.39 16.21
N VAL A 762 -47.25 -15.20 15.61
CA VAL A 762 -46.89 -16.16 14.56
C VAL A 762 -47.37 -15.66 13.21
N ILE A 763 -46.51 -15.67 12.20
CA ILE A 763 -46.88 -15.33 10.83
C ILE A 763 -47.59 -16.55 10.19
N PRO A 764 -48.83 -16.42 9.70
CA PRO A 764 -49.54 -17.52 9.06
C PRO A 764 -48.89 -17.92 7.73
N ASN A 765 -48.75 -19.23 7.50
CA ASN A 765 -48.10 -19.81 6.31
C ASN A 765 -48.76 -19.44 4.97
N GLU A 766 -49.96 -18.87 5.01
CA GLU A 766 -50.79 -18.53 3.85
C GLU A 766 -50.43 -17.17 3.24
N LEU A 767 -49.66 -16.35 3.98
CA LEU A 767 -49.20 -15.05 3.51
C LEU A 767 -48.09 -15.21 2.48
N ASP A 768 -48.37 -14.74 1.26
CA ASP A 768 -47.38 -14.63 0.20
C ASP A 768 -46.88 -13.19 0.09
N PHE A 769 -45.67 -12.96 0.60
CA PHE A 769 -45.04 -11.65 0.53
C PHE A 769 -44.52 -11.30 -0.87
N ASN A 770 -44.62 -12.17 -1.88
CA ASN A 770 -44.08 -11.85 -3.21
C ASN A 770 -44.85 -10.73 -3.93
N ASN A 771 -46.11 -10.48 -3.58
CA ASN A 771 -46.93 -9.41 -4.14
C ASN A 771 -46.67 -8.09 -3.40
N LYS A 772 -46.09 -7.10 -4.10
CA LYS A 772 -45.76 -5.79 -3.53
C LYS A 772 -46.96 -5.08 -2.91
N THR A 773 -48.09 -4.99 -3.63
CA THR A 773 -49.26 -4.23 -3.16
C THR A 773 -49.89 -4.87 -1.93
N GLU A 774 -50.01 -6.20 -1.92
CA GLU A 774 -50.59 -6.94 -0.79
C GLU A 774 -49.66 -6.93 0.42
N SER A 775 -48.34 -7.06 0.21
CA SER A 775 -47.35 -6.99 1.29
C SER A 775 -47.29 -5.61 1.93
N LYS A 776 -47.37 -4.54 1.12
CA LYS A 776 -47.38 -3.16 1.63
C LYS A 776 -48.58 -2.97 2.57
N ALA A 777 -49.77 -3.33 2.08
CA ALA A 777 -50.99 -3.21 2.87
C ALA A 777 -50.94 -4.03 4.18
N GLU A 778 -50.34 -5.23 4.15
CA GLU A 778 -50.17 -6.05 5.35
C GLU A 778 -49.15 -5.45 6.33
N ILE A 779 -48.02 -4.90 5.86
CA ILE A 779 -47.03 -4.24 6.72
C ILE A 779 -47.65 -2.99 7.37
N GLU A 780 -48.32 -2.14 6.58
CA GLU A 780 -49.00 -0.95 7.12
C GLU A 780 -50.03 -1.34 8.17
N ALA A 781 -50.85 -2.35 7.88
CA ALA A 781 -51.86 -2.82 8.82
C ALA A 781 -51.22 -3.43 10.08
N LEU A 782 -50.11 -4.17 9.94
CA LEU A 782 -49.38 -4.75 11.06
C LEU A 782 -48.80 -3.66 11.96
N LEU A 783 -48.00 -2.74 11.42
CA LEU A 783 -47.34 -1.69 12.20
C LEU A 783 -48.38 -0.79 12.91
N ASN A 784 -49.45 -0.42 12.21
CA ASN A 784 -50.56 0.32 12.83
C ASN A 784 -51.21 -0.44 13.98
N ALA A 785 -51.42 -1.75 13.84
CA ALA A 785 -51.98 -2.57 14.90
C ALA A 785 -51.01 -2.74 16.08
N LEU A 786 -49.71 -2.90 15.84
CA LEU A 786 -48.69 -2.95 16.91
C LEU A 786 -48.66 -1.65 17.72
N ASN A 787 -48.77 -0.49 17.05
CA ASN A 787 -48.87 0.82 17.72
C ASN A 787 -50.10 0.95 18.62
N VAL A 788 -51.20 0.25 18.28
CA VAL A 788 -52.41 0.22 19.11
C VAL A 788 -52.21 -0.74 20.29
N ILE A 789 -51.62 -1.92 20.08
CA ILE A 789 -51.48 -2.97 21.08
C ILE A 789 -50.52 -2.57 22.22
N LYS A 790 -49.45 -1.83 21.92
CA LYS A 790 -48.46 -1.42 22.93
C LYS A 790 -49.03 -0.53 24.04
N GLU A 791 -50.16 0.14 23.80
CA GLU A 791 -50.74 1.08 24.75
C GLU A 791 -51.39 0.29 25.91
N GLU A 792 -50.88 0.44 27.14
CA GLU A 792 -51.28 -0.35 28.33
C GLU A 792 -52.81 -0.44 28.57
N ASP A 793 -53.59 0.52 28.06
CA ASP A 793 -55.04 0.64 28.26
C ASP A 793 -55.89 0.54 26.97
N PHE A 794 -55.37 0.02 25.85
CA PHE A 794 -56.10 0.06 24.57
C PHE A 794 -57.46 -0.67 24.61
N LEU A 795 -57.61 -1.67 25.48
CA LEU A 795 -58.87 -2.39 25.70
C LEU A 795 -59.98 -1.54 26.36
N THR A 796 -59.63 -0.39 26.95
CA THR A 796 -60.58 0.54 27.60
C THR A 796 -60.60 1.92 26.92
N GLY A 797 -60.16 2.00 25.65
CA GLY A 797 -60.38 3.17 24.79
C GLY A 797 -59.71 4.49 25.23
N GLY A 798 -58.74 4.45 26.15
CA GLY A 798 -58.30 5.64 26.88
C GLY A 798 -57.23 6.52 26.23
N THR A 799 -56.41 6.01 25.30
CA THR A 799 -55.07 6.59 25.08
C THR A 799 -54.81 7.26 23.73
N LEU A 800 -55.59 7.00 22.67
CA LEU A 800 -55.28 7.51 21.31
C LEU A 800 -56.31 8.48 20.69
N GLY A 801 -57.41 8.79 21.39
CA GLY A 801 -58.49 9.64 20.83
C GLY A 801 -59.22 9.03 19.64
N LEU A 802 -59.03 7.73 19.41
CA LEU A 802 -59.73 6.90 18.43
C LEU A 802 -61.03 6.37 19.03
N SER A 803 -62.04 6.19 18.17
CA SER A 803 -63.26 5.46 18.51
C SER A 803 -63.02 3.94 18.55
N ASN A 804 -63.88 3.21 19.26
CA ASN A 804 -63.78 1.75 19.35
C ASN A 804 -63.88 1.08 17.97
N GLU A 805 -64.67 1.65 17.04
CA GLU A 805 -64.73 1.19 15.64
C GLU A 805 -63.37 1.35 14.93
N GLU A 806 -62.70 2.49 15.13
CA GLU A 806 -61.37 2.76 14.54
C GLU A 806 -60.29 1.81 15.11
N VAL A 807 -60.32 1.56 16.43
CA VAL A 807 -59.42 0.60 17.08
C VAL A 807 -59.65 -0.82 16.54
N ALA A 808 -60.91 -1.25 16.43
CA ALA A 808 -61.27 -2.55 15.89
C ALA A 808 -60.85 -2.71 14.43
N ASP A 809 -61.01 -1.67 13.61
CA ASP A 809 -60.52 -1.66 12.23
C ASP A 809 -58.99 -1.83 12.16
N LEU A 810 -58.22 -1.07 12.96
CA LEU A 810 -56.76 -1.14 12.94
C LEU A 810 -56.25 -2.53 13.33
N LEU A 811 -56.78 -3.11 14.41
CA LEU A 811 -56.38 -4.45 14.87
C LEU A 811 -56.75 -5.55 13.88
N THR A 812 -57.91 -5.43 13.22
CA THR A 812 -58.42 -6.49 12.34
C THR A 812 -58.04 -6.31 10.87
N ASN A 813 -57.38 -5.22 10.48
CA ASN A 813 -56.90 -5.03 9.11
C ASN A 813 -55.72 -5.97 8.79
N SER A 814 -54.80 -6.21 9.74
CA SER A 814 -53.67 -7.12 9.55
C SER A 814 -54.11 -8.58 9.63
N ILE A 815 -53.72 -9.37 8.63
CA ILE A 815 -53.88 -10.83 8.63
C ILE A 815 -53.07 -11.45 9.77
N ILE A 816 -51.84 -10.97 10.02
CA ILE A 816 -50.97 -11.44 11.10
C ILE A 816 -51.65 -11.22 12.45
N ILE A 817 -52.18 -10.02 12.71
CA ILE A 817 -52.85 -9.74 13.99
C ILE A 817 -54.13 -10.56 14.12
N ARG A 818 -54.99 -10.62 13.09
CA ARG A 818 -56.20 -11.47 13.13
C ARG A 818 -55.90 -12.94 13.48
N HIS A 819 -54.84 -13.50 12.90
CA HIS A 819 -54.43 -14.87 13.17
C HIS A 819 -54.03 -15.09 14.64
N ASN A 820 -53.45 -14.07 15.27
CA ASN A 820 -52.97 -14.13 16.66
C ASN A 820 -53.93 -13.46 17.66
N LEU A 821 -55.04 -12.89 17.19
CA LEU A 821 -55.92 -12.03 17.98
C LEU A 821 -56.50 -12.75 19.19
N ARG A 822 -56.83 -14.04 19.05
CA ARG A 822 -57.24 -14.88 20.19
C ARG A 822 -56.16 -14.94 21.26
N ALA A 823 -54.92 -15.23 20.90
CA ALA A 823 -53.83 -15.35 21.87
C ALA A 823 -53.49 -14.01 22.53
N LEU A 824 -53.53 -12.93 21.75
CA LEU A 824 -53.39 -11.55 22.25
C LEU A 824 -54.47 -11.23 23.28
N LEU A 825 -55.75 -11.41 22.93
CA LEU A 825 -56.87 -11.16 23.84
C LEU A 825 -56.83 -12.09 25.05
N GLU A 826 -56.52 -13.39 24.89
CA GLU A 826 -56.39 -14.32 26.02
C GLU A 826 -55.32 -13.85 27.01
N THR A 827 -54.20 -13.31 26.52
CA THR A 827 -53.12 -12.83 27.40
C THR A 827 -53.49 -11.53 28.10
N LEU A 828 -54.12 -10.60 27.36
CA LEU A 828 -54.53 -9.31 27.91
C LEU A 828 -55.72 -9.43 28.88
N LEU A 829 -56.65 -10.35 28.62
CA LEU A 829 -57.83 -10.57 29.47
C LEU A 829 -57.57 -11.56 30.63
N ALA A 830 -56.47 -12.33 30.60
CA ALA A 830 -56.09 -13.25 31.68
C ALA A 830 -55.38 -12.56 32.85
N ASP A 831 -54.96 -11.30 32.72
CA ASP A 831 -54.33 -10.58 33.82
C ASP A 831 -55.38 -10.17 34.87
N SER A 832 -55.59 -11.07 35.84
CA SER A 832 -56.43 -10.89 37.03
C SER A 832 -56.01 -9.74 37.95
N SER A 833 -54.95 -8.98 37.61
CA SER A 833 -54.55 -7.75 38.32
C SER A 833 -55.13 -6.46 37.71
N THR A 834 -55.80 -6.57 36.56
CA THR A 834 -56.58 -5.48 35.97
C THR A 834 -57.83 -5.17 36.81
N GLU A 835 -58.48 -4.04 36.53
CA GLU A 835 -59.69 -3.52 37.19
C GLU A 835 -60.87 -4.54 37.27
N PHE A 836 -60.73 -5.68 36.58
CA PHE A 836 -61.69 -6.77 36.46
C PHE A 836 -61.15 -8.04 37.15
N ASP A 837 -61.56 -8.27 38.39
CA ASP A 837 -61.22 -9.44 39.23
C ASP A 837 -61.78 -10.81 38.71
N VAL A 838 -62.21 -10.89 37.44
CA VAL A 838 -62.82 -12.07 36.81
C VAL A 838 -62.05 -12.40 35.52
N PRO A 839 -61.42 -13.58 35.41
CA PRO A 839 -60.71 -13.98 34.20
C PRO A 839 -61.72 -14.28 33.08
N LEU A 840 -61.69 -13.50 32.00
CA LEU A 840 -62.60 -13.69 30.87
C LEU A 840 -62.13 -14.84 29.96
N ILE A 841 -63.01 -15.78 29.66
CA ILE A 841 -62.76 -16.90 28.76
C ILE A 841 -63.28 -16.57 27.36
N ILE A 842 -62.44 -16.73 26.33
CA ILE A 842 -62.85 -16.50 24.94
C ILE A 842 -63.57 -17.75 24.38
N PRO A 843 -64.84 -17.63 23.93
CA PRO A 843 -65.59 -18.76 23.39
C PRO A 843 -64.90 -19.40 22.17
N SER A 844 -65.01 -20.72 22.05
CA SER A 844 -64.32 -21.52 21.01
C SER A 844 -64.85 -21.30 19.58
N GLU A 845 -66.07 -20.80 19.48
CA GLU A 845 -66.87 -20.60 18.27
C GLU A 845 -66.51 -19.32 17.51
N LEU A 846 -65.84 -18.37 18.16
CA LEU A 846 -65.35 -17.14 17.54
C LEU A 846 -64.19 -17.45 16.60
N ASP A 847 -64.38 -17.19 15.31
CA ASP A 847 -63.33 -17.31 14.29
C ASP A 847 -62.73 -15.94 13.98
N PHE A 848 -61.61 -15.64 14.64
CA PHE A 848 -60.91 -14.37 14.43
C PHE A 848 -60.24 -14.24 13.06
N ASN A 849 -60.25 -15.28 12.22
CA ASN A 849 -59.73 -15.17 10.86
C ASN A 849 -60.70 -14.45 9.92
N ASP A 850 -62.01 -14.45 10.20
CA ASP A 850 -62.99 -13.65 9.44
C ASP A 850 -62.92 -12.20 9.88
N LYS A 851 -62.53 -11.31 8.94
CA LYS A 851 -62.34 -9.89 9.23
C LYS A 851 -63.61 -9.22 9.78
N THR A 852 -64.78 -9.56 9.27
CA THR A 852 -66.04 -8.90 9.67
C THR A 852 -66.43 -9.36 11.05
N GLU A 853 -66.39 -10.67 11.29
CA GLU A 853 -66.68 -11.25 12.59
C GLU A 853 -65.72 -10.74 13.67
N SER A 854 -64.42 -10.69 13.37
CA SER A 854 -63.40 -10.13 14.27
C SER A 854 -63.62 -8.65 14.57
N LYS A 855 -63.91 -7.84 13.55
CA LYS A 855 -64.12 -6.41 13.74
C LYS A 855 -65.33 -6.17 14.64
N ASP A 856 -66.46 -6.78 14.29
CA ASP A 856 -67.72 -6.61 15.00
C ASP A 856 -67.56 -7.06 16.46
N GLU A 857 -66.89 -8.19 16.72
CA GLU A 857 -66.66 -8.67 18.09
C GLU A 857 -65.65 -7.82 18.87
N VAL A 858 -64.55 -7.37 18.26
CA VAL A 858 -63.57 -6.49 18.94
C VAL A 858 -64.21 -5.15 19.29
N GLU A 859 -64.96 -4.54 18.36
CA GLU A 859 -65.69 -3.30 18.62
C GLU A 859 -66.71 -3.48 19.76
N ALA A 860 -67.50 -4.55 19.70
CA ALA A 860 -68.46 -4.89 20.75
C ALA A 860 -67.77 -5.15 22.10
N LEU A 861 -66.62 -5.83 22.12
CA LEU A 861 -65.84 -6.08 23.33
C LEU A 861 -65.35 -4.77 23.95
N LEU A 862 -64.79 -3.87 23.16
CA LEU A 862 -64.32 -2.56 23.63
C LEU A 862 -65.49 -1.71 24.18
N ASN A 863 -66.64 -1.70 23.51
CA ASN A 863 -67.84 -1.02 24.00
C ASN A 863 -68.31 -1.62 25.33
N ALA A 864 -68.36 -2.94 25.43
CA ALA A 864 -68.77 -3.64 26.64
C ALA A 864 -67.82 -3.39 27.82
N LEU A 865 -66.50 -3.47 27.60
CA LEU A 865 -65.49 -3.19 28.63
C LEU A 865 -65.58 -1.76 29.16
N ASN A 866 -65.76 -0.78 28.26
CA ASN A 866 -66.00 0.62 28.64
C ASN A 866 -67.31 0.76 29.43
N ALA A 867 -68.39 0.13 29.00
CA ALA A 867 -69.66 0.15 29.72
C ALA A 867 -69.52 -0.45 31.14
N ILE A 868 -68.80 -1.56 31.31
CA ILE A 868 -68.54 -2.18 32.62
C ILE A 868 -67.75 -1.23 33.52
N LYS A 869 -66.74 -0.55 32.97
CA LYS A 869 -65.89 0.41 33.69
C LYS A 869 -66.63 1.69 34.06
N ASP A 870 -67.27 2.35 33.10
CA ASP A 870 -67.97 3.64 33.28
C ASP A 870 -69.13 3.55 34.28
N ASN A 871 -69.69 2.35 34.47
CA ASN A 871 -70.81 2.10 35.38
C ASN A 871 -70.38 1.41 36.69
N ASP A 872 -69.07 1.25 36.96
CA ASP A 872 -68.55 0.58 38.16
C ASP A 872 -69.19 -0.81 38.40
N PHE A 873 -69.49 -1.54 37.32
CA PHE A 873 -70.38 -2.71 37.36
C PHE A 873 -69.90 -3.79 38.33
N LEU A 874 -68.62 -4.15 38.27
CA LEU A 874 -68.00 -5.15 39.15
C LEU A 874 -67.84 -4.68 40.61
N ALA A 875 -67.94 -3.38 40.87
CA ALA A 875 -67.91 -2.80 42.22
C ALA A 875 -69.32 -2.59 42.80
N GLY A 876 -70.37 -3.05 42.11
CA GLY A 876 -71.77 -2.88 42.52
C GLY A 876 -72.29 -1.45 42.28
N GLY A 877 -71.70 -0.68 41.36
CA GLY A 877 -72.12 0.69 41.03
C GLY A 877 -73.46 0.79 40.29
N VAL A 878 -73.97 -0.34 39.80
CA VAL A 878 -75.19 -0.45 38.98
C VAL A 878 -76.47 -0.07 39.74
N ASP A 879 -76.43 -0.08 41.07
CA ASP A 879 -77.57 0.17 41.96
C ASP A 879 -78.22 1.56 41.79
N ASN A 880 -77.55 2.51 41.12
CA ASN A 880 -77.99 3.90 40.94
C ASN A 880 -78.27 4.30 39.48
N LEU A 881 -78.27 3.36 38.54
CA LEU A 881 -78.51 3.66 37.13
C LEU A 881 -79.99 3.95 36.84
N SER A 882 -80.25 4.90 35.95
CA SER A 882 -81.60 5.12 35.42
C SER A 882 -82.02 3.98 34.47
N ASP A 883 -83.32 3.76 34.29
CA ASP A 883 -83.84 2.74 33.37
C ASP A 883 -83.22 2.81 31.95
N GLU A 884 -83.03 4.01 31.41
CA GLU A 884 -82.43 4.24 30.08
C GLU A 884 -80.94 3.83 30.07
N ALA A 885 -80.20 4.14 31.15
CA ALA A 885 -78.81 3.74 31.31
C ALA A 885 -78.64 2.22 31.52
N ILE A 886 -79.63 1.55 32.12
CA ILE A 886 -79.64 0.08 32.24
C ILE A 886 -79.88 -0.56 30.88
N ASP A 887 -80.79 -0.02 30.07
CA ASP A 887 -81.04 -0.54 28.73
C ASP A 887 -79.81 -0.38 27.82
N ASP A 888 -79.18 0.80 27.82
CA ASP A 888 -77.94 1.05 27.08
C ASP A 888 -76.80 0.12 27.55
N PHE A 889 -76.61 0.00 28.87
CA PHE A 889 -75.59 -0.88 29.46
C PHE A 889 -75.80 -2.35 29.05
N VAL A 890 -77.04 -2.85 29.12
CA VAL A 890 -77.36 -4.24 28.75
C VAL A 890 -77.11 -4.47 27.27
N ASP A 891 -77.48 -3.53 26.40
CA ASP A 891 -77.24 -3.66 24.97
C ASP A 891 -75.74 -3.69 24.66
N ASP A 892 -74.93 -2.84 25.30
CA ASP A 892 -73.48 -2.81 25.12
C ASP A 892 -72.79 -4.10 25.62
N VAL A 893 -73.08 -4.57 26.84
CA VAL A 893 -72.41 -5.76 27.40
C VAL A 893 -72.85 -7.07 26.77
N THR A 894 -74.06 -7.11 26.19
CA THR A 894 -74.58 -8.29 25.50
C THR A 894 -74.37 -8.26 23.98
N ALA A 895 -73.75 -7.20 23.45
CA ALA A 895 -73.30 -7.14 22.07
C ALA A 895 -72.02 -7.96 21.84
N SER A 896 -71.12 -7.98 22.83
CA SER A 896 -69.91 -8.82 22.80
C SER A 896 -70.23 -10.25 23.19
N ILE A 897 -69.91 -11.20 22.31
CA ILE A 897 -70.03 -12.63 22.58
C ILE A 897 -69.09 -13.05 23.71
N ILE A 898 -67.89 -12.44 23.79
CA ILE A 898 -66.93 -12.68 24.87
C ILE A 898 -67.53 -12.27 26.21
N ILE A 899 -68.02 -11.03 26.35
CA ILE A 899 -68.59 -10.56 27.62
C ILE A 899 -69.86 -11.34 27.97
N ALA A 900 -70.78 -11.49 27.02
CA ALA A 900 -72.04 -12.20 27.25
C ALA A 900 -71.85 -13.64 27.75
N SER A 901 -70.81 -14.33 27.26
CA SER A 901 -70.48 -15.71 27.69
C SER A 901 -69.87 -15.78 29.10
N ASN A 902 -69.33 -14.66 29.61
CA ASN A 902 -68.72 -14.56 30.94
C ASN A 902 -69.60 -13.82 31.97
N LEU A 903 -70.74 -13.26 31.54
CA LEU A 903 -71.66 -12.52 32.43
C LEU A 903 -72.12 -13.33 33.64
N ASN A 904 -72.30 -14.65 33.51
CA ASN A 904 -72.68 -15.51 34.64
C ASN A 904 -71.65 -15.43 35.78
N GLU A 905 -70.35 -15.53 35.48
CA GLU A 905 -69.28 -15.44 36.49
C GLU A 905 -69.17 -14.02 37.07
N MET A 906 -69.31 -13.00 36.22
CA MET A 906 -69.27 -11.59 36.65
C MET A 906 -70.44 -11.23 37.58
N ILE A 907 -71.65 -11.70 37.26
CA ILE A 907 -72.85 -11.49 38.06
C ILE A 907 -72.79 -12.31 39.36
N GLU A 908 -72.30 -13.55 39.31
CA GLU A 908 -72.08 -14.37 40.51
C GLU A 908 -71.17 -13.64 41.51
N LYS A 909 -70.09 -13.03 41.02
CA LYS A 909 -69.21 -12.20 41.84
C LYS A 909 -69.96 -11.02 42.45
N ILE A 910 -70.70 -10.25 41.65
CA ILE A 910 -71.48 -9.09 42.14
C ILE A 910 -72.50 -9.51 43.21
N LEU A 911 -73.21 -10.61 42.99
CA LEU A 911 -74.17 -11.16 43.94
C LEU A 911 -73.49 -11.56 45.26
N THR A 912 -72.31 -12.17 45.18
CA THR A 912 -71.53 -12.58 46.35
C THR A 912 -70.92 -11.40 47.10
N ASP A 913 -70.45 -10.38 46.40
CA ASP A 913 -69.82 -9.19 46.99
C ASP A 913 -70.86 -8.20 47.55
N SER A 914 -72.06 -8.12 46.94
CA SER A 914 -73.08 -7.12 47.27
C SER A 914 -74.15 -7.60 48.25
N LEU A 915 -74.27 -8.91 48.49
CA LEU A 915 -75.29 -9.51 49.34
C LEU A 915 -74.67 -10.42 50.42
N PRO A 916 -75.32 -10.61 51.59
CA PRO A 916 -74.79 -11.46 52.66
C PRO A 916 -74.70 -12.96 52.26
N GLU A 917 -73.65 -13.66 52.70
CA GLU A 917 -73.51 -15.12 52.49
C GLU A 917 -74.60 -15.92 53.24
N ASP A 918 -75.65 -16.36 52.53
CA ASP A 918 -76.70 -17.28 53.00
C ASP A 918 -76.88 -18.48 52.05
N GLU A 919 -77.44 -19.59 52.55
CA GLU A 919 -77.78 -20.81 51.78
C GLU A 919 -78.72 -20.51 50.60
N LYS A 920 -79.43 -19.37 50.61
CA LYS A 920 -80.34 -18.92 49.55
C LYS A 920 -79.64 -18.12 48.44
N LEU A 921 -78.52 -17.45 48.74
CA LEU A 921 -77.66 -16.85 47.74
C LEU A 921 -77.14 -17.92 46.76
N ASN A 922 -76.78 -19.10 47.28
CA ASN A 922 -76.43 -20.27 46.46
C ASN A 922 -77.52 -20.68 45.47
N LYS A 923 -78.80 -20.44 45.81
CA LYS A 923 -79.92 -20.77 44.92
C LYS A 923 -80.15 -19.70 43.86
N SER A 924 -79.90 -18.44 44.16
CA SER A 924 -79.82 -17.37 43.15
C SER A 924 -78.68 -17.65 42.17
N ILE A 925 -77.52 -18.12 42.67
CA ILE A 925 -76.38 -18.57 41.85
C ILE A 925 -76.74 -19.81 41.02
N GLU A 926 -77.49 -20.78 41.56
CA GLU A 926 -77.97 -21.95 40.80
C GLU A 926 -78.88 -21.54 39.63
N VAL A 927 -79.80 -20.60 39.84
CA VAL A 927 -80.69 -20.06 38.78
C VAL A 927 -79.90 -19.27 37.74
N LEU A 928 -78.91 -18.47 38.18
CA LEU A 928 -77.98 -17.79 37.30
C LEU A 928 -77.22 -18.77 36.40
N GLY A 929 -76.75 -19.90 36.94
CA GLY A 929 -76.05 -20.94 36.17
C GLY A 929 -76.88 -21.60 35.06
N GLU A 930 -78.19 -21.41 35.03
CA GLU A 930 -79.09 -21.87 33.95
C GLU A 930 -79.39 -20.76 32.90
N MET A 931 -78.91 -19.53 33.12
CA MET A 931 -79.19 -18.39 32.25
C MET A 931 -78.20 -18.28 31.09
N ASP A 932 -78.76 -17.97 29.91
CA ASP A 932 -78.01 -17.62 28.71
C ASP A 932 -78.35 -16.18 28.30
N PHE A 933 -77.45 -15.26 28.64
CA PHE A 933 -77.58 -13.83 28.39
C PHE A 933 -77.50 -13.45 26.90
N ASN A 934 -77.15 -14.38 26.01
CA ASN A 934 -77.21 -14.16 24.56
C ASN A 934 -78.65 -14.19 24.01
N THR A 935 -79.62 -14.67 24.79
CA THR A 935 -81.03 -14.75 24.38
C THR A 935 -81.80 -13.49 24.78
N GLU A 936 -82.86 -13.16 24.04
CA GLU A 936 -83.75 -12.04 24.40
C GLU A 936 -84.35 -12.21 25.82
N ASP A 937 -84.64 -13.45 26.21
CA ASP A 937 -85.11 -13.77 27.56
C ASP A 937 -84.03 -13.50 28.61
N GLY A 938 -82.77 -13.87 28.32
CA GLY A 938 -81.61 -13.58 29.16
C GLY A 938 -81.30 -12.08 29.27
N LYS A 939 -81.34 -11.32 28.16
CA LYS A 939 -81.17 -9.86 28.17
C LYS A 939 -82.23 -9.18 29.03
N ASN A 940 -83.49 -9.60 28.90
CA ASN A 940 -84.57 -9.09 29.74
C ASN A 940 -84.39 -9.45 31.21
N GLU A 941 -83.94 -10.68 31.50
CA GLU A 941 -83.60 -11.06 32.87
C GLU A 941 -82.44 -10.23 33.43
N LEU A 942 -81.41 -9.91 32.65
CA LEU A 942 -80.32 -9.03 33.07
C LEU A 942 -80.85 -7.63 33.42
N ARG A 943 -81.74 -7.06 32.60
CA ARG A 943 -82.40 -5.77 32.91
C ARG A 943 -83.15 -5.85 34.24
N PHE A 944 -83.92 -6.90 34.47
CA PHE A 944 -84.66 -7.09 35.72
C PHE A 944 -83.74 -7.31 36.91
N LEU A 945 -82.65 -8.07 36.73
CA LEU A 945 -81.64 -8.33 37.74
C LEU A 945 -80.99 -7.03 38.19
N LEU A 946 -80.51 -6.19 37.28
CA LEU A 946 -79.81 -4.94 37.64
C LEU A 946 -80.75 -3.94 38.32
N LYS A 947 -82.00 -3.83 37.86
CA LYS A 947 -83.04 -3.04 38.55
C LYS A 947 -83.34 -3.57 39.96
N GLY A 948 -83.45 -4.89 40.09
CA GLY A 948 -83.74 -5.54 41.36
C GLY A 948 -82.56 -5.54 42.34
N LEU A 949 -81.31 -5.43 41.88
CA LEU A 949 -80.12 -5.51 42.74
C LEU A 949 -80.00 -4.26 43.64
N GLY A 950 -80.20 -3.08 43.06
CA GLY A 950 -80.28 -1.83 43.83
C GLY A 950 -81.45 -1.83 44.82
N ALA A 951 -82.59 -2.39 44.40
CA ALA A 951 -83.75 -2.59 45.27
C ALA A 951 -83.43 -3.53 46.45
N ALA A 952 -82.78 -4.68 46.19
CA ALA A 952 -82.41 -5.67 47.21
C ALA A 952 -81.45 -5.10 48.26
N LYS A 953 -80.42 -4.36 47.84
CA LYS A 953 -79.46 -3.72 48.73
C LYS A 953 -80.10 -2.60 49.57
N SER A 954 -80.98 -1.79 48.97
CA SER A 954 -81.70 -0.76 49.71
C SER A 954 -82.59 -1.34 50.82
N LEU A 955 -83.13 -2.54 50.61
CA LEU A 955 -84.01 -3.23 51.57
C LEU A 955 -83.26 -4.06 52.61
N SER A 956 -82.08 -4.60 52.31
CA SER A 956 -81.27 -5.32 53.31
C SER A 956 -80.80 -4.39 54.45
N ASP A 957 -80.57 -3.10 54.15
CA ASP A 957 -80.23 -2.06 55.12
C ASP A 957 -81.47 -1.35 55.73
N TYR A 958 -82.68 -1.67 55.27
CA TYR A 958 -83.90 -0.99 55.71
C TYR A 958 -84.38 -1.50 57.07
N ALA A 959 -84.58 -0.59 58.01
CA ALA A 959 -85.17 -0.93 59.31
C ALA A 959 -86.69 -1.12 59.16
N TYR A 960 -87.15 -2.37 59.08
CA TYR A 960 -88.57 -2.74 58.88
C TYR A 960 -89.53 -2.10 59.88
N GLU A 961 -89.07 -1.74 61.07
CA GLU A 961 -89.82 -1.00 62.10
C GLU A 961 -90.25 0.42 61.67
N ASN A 962 -89.64 0.95 60.61
CA ASN A 962 -89.96 2.27 60.06
C ASN A 962 -90.95 2.22 58.88
N ILE A 963 -91.47 1.05 58.50
CA ILE A 963 -92.51 0.97 57.47
C ILE A 963 -93.84 1.45 58.07
N ASP A 964 -94.45 2.42 57.42
CA ASP A 964 -95.72 3.05 57.78
C ASP A 964 -96.61 3.28 56.53
N GLU A 965 -97.77 3.91 56.69
CA GLU A 965 -98.71 4.15 55.58
C GLU A 965 -98.12 5.05 54.48
N ASP A 966 -97.20 5.95 54.82
CA ASP A 966 -96.60 6.89 53.87
C ASP A 966 -95.51 6.21 53.02
N SER A 967 -94.90 5.14 53.53
CA SER A 967 -93.84 4.36 52.87
C SER A 967 -94.29 3.01 52.30
N GLU A 968 -95.53 2.59 52.59
CA GLU A 968 -96.08 1.27 52.21
C GLU A 968 -95.98 0.98 50.70
N GLU A 969 -96.42 1.90 49.86
CA GLU A 969 -96.46 1.68 48.41
C GLU A 969 -95.05 1.68 47.82
N ASP A 970 -94.18 2.58 48.29
CA ASP A 970 -92.78 2.66 47.84
C ASP A 970 -92.04 1.36 48.18
N VAL A 971 -92.20 0.84 49.40
CA VAL A 971 -91.59 -0.42 49.83
C VAL A 971 -92.15 -1.62 49.04
N LYS A 972 -93.46 -1.65 48.77
CA LYS A 972 -94.07 -2.69 47.91
C LYS A 972 -93.50 -2.66 46.50
N THR A 973 -93.29 -1.47 45.94
CA THR A 973 -92.64 -1.31 44.64
C THR A 973 -91.22 -1.86 44.66
N THR A 974 -90.41 -1.50 45.67
CA THR A 974 -89.03 -2.00 45.80
C THR A 974 -88.97 -3.54 45.91
N PHE A 975 -89.87 -4.15 46.67
CA PHE A 975 -89.98 -5.62 46.73
C PHE A 975 -90.40 -6.26 45.40
N LYS A 976 -91.31 -5.60 44.66
CA LYS A 976 -91.75 -6.07 43.35
C LYS A 976 -90.63 -5.98 42.32
N ASP A 977 -89.78 -4.95 42.39
CA ASP A 977 -88.60 -4.82 41.52
C ASP A 977 -87.62 -5.98 41.70
N ILE A 978 -87.47 -6.50 42.93
CA ILE A 978 -86.70 -7.75 43.19
C ILE A 978 -87.42 -8.98 42.61
N ASN A 979 -88.75 -9.03 42.69
CA ASN A 979 -89.56 -10.15 42.21
C ASN A 979 -89.59 -10.29 40.68
N GLU A 980 -89.37 -9.18 39.97
CA GLU A 980 -89.24 -9.15 38.51
C GLU A 980 -88.10 -10.07 38.04
N SER A 981 -86.95 -10.03 38.71
CA SER A 981 -85.81 -10.92 38.41
C SER A 981 -86.06 -12.34 38.93
N ALA A 982 -86.00 -13.33 38.04
CA ALA A 982 -85.96 -14.73 38.44
C ALA A 982 -84.73 -15.09 39.28
N ILE A 983 -83.58 -14.44 39.03
CA ILE A 983 -82.32 -14.65 39.75
C ILE A 983 -82.41 -14.12 41.20
N LEU A 984 -83.01 -12.95 41.43
CA LEU A 984 -83.11 -12.34 42.77
C LEU A 984 -84.33 -12.79 43.58
N ARG A 985 -85.39 -13.30 42.94
CA ARG A 985 -86.61 -13.76 43.62
C ARG A 985 -86.37 -14.67 44.84
N PRO A 986 -85.39 -15.60 44.86
CA PRO A 986 -85.07 -16.37 46.07
C PRO A 986 -84.72 -15.52 47.31
N LEU A 987 -84.17 -14.32 47.13
CA LEU A 987 -83.82 -13.39 48.21
C LEU A 987 -85.04 -12.81 48.93
N LEU A 988 -86.19 -12.69 48.25
CA LEU A 988 -87.44 -12.22 48.87
C LEU A 988 -87.82 -13.04 50.10
N ILE A 989 -87.44 -14.31 50.13
CA ILE A 989 -87.65 -15.18 51.28
C ILE A 989 -86.92 -14.63 52.49
N GLU A 990 -85.65 -14.24 52.38
CA GLU A 990 -84.90 -13.71 53.51
C GLU A 990 -85.41 -12.33 53.92
N ILE A 991 -85.55 -11.42 52.96
CA ILE A 991 -85.90 -10.02 53.20
C ILE A 991 -87.30 -9.92 53.86
N LEU A 992 -88.29 -10.69 53.39
CA LEU A 992 -89.64 -10.67 53.95
C LEU A 992 -89.83 -11.56 55.18
N THR A 993 -88.97 -12.56 55.40
CA THR A 993 -89.10 -13.47 56.56
C THR A 993 -88.14 -13.18 57.71
N GLY A 994 -87.22 -12.24 57.52
CA GLY A 994 -86.36 -11.68 58.56
C GLY A 994 -87.05 -10.67 59.49
N ALA A 995 -88.24 -10.17 59.13
CA ALA A 995 -88.99 -9.24 59.96
C ALA A 995 -89.51 -9.90 61.25
N GLU A 996 -88.85 -9.64 62.39
CA GLU A 996 -89.19 -10.24 63.69
C GLU A 996 -90.67 -10.06 64.07
N ALA A 997 -91.26 -8.90 63.75
CA ALA A 997 -92.63 -8.54 64.12
C ALA A 997 -93.69 -9.53 63.61
N VAL A 998 -93.43 -10.20 62.48
CA VAL A 998 -94.42 -11.09 61.83
C VAL A 998 -94.14 -12.58 62.04
N ASN A 999 -92.95 -12.94 62.54
CA ASN A 999 -92.50 -14.33 62.57
C ASN A 999 -93.36 -15.27 63.41
N ASP A 1000 -93.93 -14.77 64.51
CA ASP A 1000 -94.79 -15.57 65.40
C ASP A 1000 -96.06 -16.10 64.73
N TYR A 1001 -96.49 -15.44 63.64
CA TYR A 1001 -97.72 -15.76 62.93
C TYR A 1001 -97.52 -16.59 61.66
N ARG A 1002 -96.27 -16.98 61.35
CA ARG A 1002 -95.92 -17.67 60.12
C ARG A 1002 -96.27 -19.17 60.16
N TYR A 1003 -96.68 -19.76 59.04
CA TYR A 1003 -96.73 -21.22 58.90
C TYR A 1003 -95.34 -21.84 59.13
N GLN A 1004 -95.26 -22.87 59.97
CA GLN A 1004 -94.05 -23.63 60.25
C GLN A 1004 -94.03 -24.92 59.43
N GLU A 1005 -92.83 -25.44 59.17
CA GLU A 1005 -92.69 -26.70 58.43
C GLU A 1005 -93.39 -27.85 59.19
N GLY A 1006 -94.48 -28.37 58.62
CA GLY A 1006 -95.35 -29.38 59.23
C GLY A 1006 -96.79 -28.91 59.50
N ASP A 1007 -97.07 -27.60 59.42
CA ASP A 1007 -98.44 -27.07 59.46
C ASP A 1007 -99.21 -27.47 58.19
N SER A 1008 -100.52 -27.75 58.29
CA SER A 1008 -101.31 -28.27 57.16
C SER A 1008 -101.49 -27.29 55.99
N GLY A 1009 -101.18 -26.01 56.20
CA GLY A 1009 -101.18 -24.95 55.20
C GLY A 1009 -99.79 -24.54 54.71
N TYR A 1010 -98.71 -25.10 55.28
CA TYR A 1010 -97.33 -24.70 54.94
C TYR A 1010 -97.02 -25.01 53.47
N GLN A 1011 -96.59 -23.99 52.73
CA GLN A 1011 -95.97 -24.12 51.42
C GLN A 1011 -94.52 -23.67 51.51
N ASN A 1012 -93.63 -24.40 50.84
CA ASN A 1012 -92.24 -24.00 50.81
C ASN A 1012 -92.11 -22.68 50.01
N PRO A 1013 -91.67 -21.57 50.61
CA PRO A 1013 -91.58 -20.27 49.92
C PRO A 1013 -90.67 -20.33 48.68
N ASN A 1014 -89.71 -21.25 48.71
CA ASN A 1014 -88.82 -21.56 47.58
C ASN A 1014 -89.52 -22.09 46.32
N SER A 1015 -90.80 -22.42 46.39
CA SER A 1015 -91.62 -22.92 45.26
C SER A 1015 -92.56 -21.85 44.69
N PHE A 1016 -92.54 -20.63 45.22
CA PHE A 1016 -93.40 -19.54 44.78
C PHE A 1016 -92.90 -18.96 43.46
N ASN A 1017 -93.83 -18.82 42.51
CA ASN A 1017 -93.57 -18.10 41.27
C ASN A 1017 -93.77 -16.59 41.48
N LYS A 1018 -93.53 -15.79 40.43
CA LYS A 1018 -93.69 -14.34 40.47
C LYS A 1018 -95.06 -13.88 40.99
N VAL A 1019 -96.15 -14.48 40.49
CA VAL A 1019 -97.52 -14.11 40.88
C VAL A 1019 -97.80 -14.44 42.35
N ASP A 1020 -97.23 -15.54 42.84
CA ASP A 1020 -97.32 -15.90 44.25
C ASP A 1020 -96.62 -14.85 45.12
N TRP A 1021 -95.39 -14.45 44.76
CA TRP A 1021 -94.64 -13.43 45.48
C TRP A 1021 -95.26 -12.03 45.40
N ASP A 1022 -95.83 -11.61 44.27
CA ASP A 1022 -96.50 -10.30 44.16
C ASP A 1022 -97.62 -10.16 45.20
N ASN A 1023 -98.43 -11.22 45.35
CA ASN A 1023 -99.49 -11.26 46.35
C ASN A 1023 -98.91 -11.30 47.77
N GLU A 1024 -97.86 -12.08 48.02
CA GLU A 1024 -97.25 -12.14 49.36
C GLU A 1024 -96.59 -10.81 49.75
N ILE A 1025 -95.92 -10.10 48.84
CA ILE A 1025 -95.34 -8.78 49.12
C ILE A 1025 -96.44 -7.81 49.59
N ASP A 1026 -97.55 -7.74 48.85
CA ASP A 1026 -98.67 -6.86 49.20
C ASP A 1026 -99.25 -7.17 50.58
N VAL A 1027 -99.30 -8.45 50.93
CA VAL A 1027 -99.81 -8.95 52.21
C VAL A 1027 -98.82 -8.68 53.34
N VAL A 1028 -97.56 -9.07 53.19
CA VAL A 1028 -96.54 -9.00 54.25
C VAL A 1028 -96.21 -7.55 54.62
N VAL A 1029 -96.02 -6.67 53.63
CA VAL A 1029 -95.78 -5.26 53.90
C VAL A 1029 -97.00 -4.64 54.60
N GLY A 1030 -98.22 -4.98 54.17
CA GLY A 1030 -99.45 -4.54 54.83
C GLY A 1030 -99.54 -4.99 56.29
N ILE A 1031 -99.16 -6.24 56.58
CA ILE A 1031 -99.10 -6.78 57.95
C ILE A 1031 -98.09 -5.98 58.80
N ILE A 1032 -96.89 -5.70 58.26
CA ILE A 1032 -95.84 -4.95 58.97
C ILE A 1032 -96.30 -3.52 59.29
N VAL A 1033 -96.94 -2.83 58.35
CA VAL A 1033 -97.49 -1.47 58.57
C VAL A 1033 -98.49 -1.45 59.73
N ILE A 1034 -99.36 -2.46 59.83
CA ILE A 1034 -100.34 -2.57 60.92
C ILE A 1034 -99.62 -2.78 62.26
N LEU A 1035 -98.62 -3.66 62.32
CA LEU A 1035 -97.90 -3.96 63.56
C LEU A 1035 -97.03 -2.78 64.05
N ASN A 1036 -96.35 -2.07 63.14
CA ASN A 1036 -95.49 -0.93 63.48
C ASN A 1036 -96.23 0.29 64.04
N LYS A 1037 -97.55 0.40 63.81
CA LYS A 1037 -98.40 1.42 64.45
C LYS A 1037 -98.55 1.23 65.97
N GLY A 1038 -97.85 0.27 66.57
CA GLY A 1038 -97.91 -0.05 67.99
C GLY A 1038 -99.03 -1.02 68.34
N PHE A 1039 -99.52 -1.79 67.36
CA PHE A 1039 -100.57 -2.78 67.56
C PHE A 1039 -100.00 -4.04 68.21
N ASP A 1040 -100.24 -4.20 69.52
CA ASP A 1040 -99.94 -5.43 70.25
C ASP A 1040 -101.18 -6.35 70.23
N VAL A 1041 -101.10 -7.41 69.44
CA VAL A 1041 -102.18 -8.40 69.27
C VAL A 1041 -102.54 -9.09 70.61
N GLY A 1042 -101.66 -9.03 71.61
CA GLY A 1042 -101.88 -9.60 72.95
C GLY A 1042 -102.40 -8.64 74.01
N ASP A 1043 -102.34 -7.31 73.80
CA ASP A 1043 -102.67 -6.29 74.82
C ASP A 1043 -103.93 -5.50 74.43
N TYR A 1044 -105.08 -5.95 74.95
CA TYR A 1044 -106.38 -5.34 74.63
C TYR A 1044 -106.54 -3.98 75.35
N PRO A 1045 -106.85 -2.87 74.64
CA PRO A 1045 -106.91 -1.56 75.26
C PRO A 1045 -108.03 -1.44 76.30
N ASP A 1046 -107.71 -0.83 77.44
CA ASP A 1046 -108.71 -0.48 78.46
C ASP A 1046 -109.55 0.77 78.08
N ASP A 1047 -109.08 1.60 77.13
CA ASP A 1047 -109.82 2.80 76.64
C ASP A 1047 -110.81 2.42 75.51
N PRO A 1048 -112.12 2.73 75.66
CA PRO A 1048 -113.14 2.41 74.65
C PRO A 1048 -112.92 3.03 73.27
N ASN A 1049 -112.19 4.16 73.15
CA ASN A 1049 -111.89 4.74 71.83
C ASN A 1049 -110.79 3.94 71.13
N ASP A 1050 -109.81 3.45 71.87
CA ASP A 1050 -108.71 2.64 71.37
C ASP A 1050 -109.20 1.23 70.98
N VAL A 1051 -110.27 0.71 71.61
CA VAL A 1051 -110.90 -0.57 71.25
C VAL A 1051 -111.45 -0.60 69.81
N VAL A 1052 -112.00 0.52 69.31
CA VAL A 1052 -112.57 0.56 67.95
C VAL A 1052 -111.46 0.53 66.90
N GLU A 1053 -110.38 1.26 67.16
CA GLU A 1053 -109.20 1.28 66.30
C GLU A 1053 -108.48 -0.08 66.34
N TYR A 1054 -108.35 -0.67 67.53
CA TYR A 1054 -107.80 -2.01 67.74
C TYR A 1054 -108.56 -3.09 66.96
N LEU A 1055 -109.91 -3.12 67.04
CA LEU A 1055 -110.72 -4.10 66.29
C LEU A 1055 -110.62 -3.89 64.78
N LYS A 1056 -110.53 -2.63 64.32
CA LYS A 1056 -110.32 -2.34 62.89
C LYS A 1056 -108.97 -2.87 62.41
N MET A 1057 -107.91 -2.65 63.19
CA MET A 1057 -106.56 -3.14 62.88
C MET A 1057 -106.48 -4.67 62.95
N TYR A 1058 -107.20 -5.30 63.90
CA TYR A 1058 -107.31 -6.76 63.98
C TYR A 1058 -108.04 -7.37 62.78
N ASP A 1059 -109.18 -6.80 62.37
CA ASP A 1059 -109.93 -7.26 61.19
C ASP A 1059 -109.10 -7.09 59.90
N GLU A 1060 -108.34 -6.00 59.77
CA GLU A 1060 -107.43 -5.77 58.65
C GLU A 1060 -106.26 -6.76 58.64
N LEU A 1061 -105.70 -7.07 59.82
CA LEU A 1061 -104.64 -8.06 59.99
C LEU A 1061 -105.15 -9.47 59.64
N GLU A 1062 -106.34 -9.86 60.10
CA GLU A 1062 -106.99 -11.14 59.79
C GLU A 1062 -107.23 -11.27 58.27
N ASP A 1063 -107.77 -10.24 57.61
CA ASP A 1063 -108.02 -10.26 56.16
C ASP A 1063 -106.75 -10.31 55.31
N LEU A 1064 -105.66 -9.67 55.75
CA LEU A 1064 -104.36 -9.77 55.11
C LEU A 1064 -103.79 -11.19 55.27
N MET A 1065 -103.82 -11.75 56.49
CA MET A 1065 -103.32 -13.09 56.77
C MET A 1065 -104.13 -14.19 56.05
N ALA A 1066 -105.45 -14.04 55.93
CA ALA A 1066 -106.32 -14.94 55.16
C ALA A 1066 -105.91 -15.07 53.69
N ARG A 1067 -105.29 -14.02 53.14
CA ARG A 1067 -104.81 -13.95 51.76
C ARG A 1067 -103.36 -14.43 51.62
N SER A 1068 -102.64 -14.60 52.72
CA SER A 1068 -101.25 -15.07 52.73
C SER A 1068 -101.15 -16.58 52.57
N LYS A 1069 -100.10 -17.01 51.87
CA LYS A 1069 -99.60 -18.39 51.87
C LYS A 1069 -98.47 -18.60 52.88
N LEU A 1070 -97.91 -17.53 53.42
CA LEU A 1070 -96.82 -17.55 54.42
C LEU A 1070 -97.32 -17.47 55.86
N TYR A 1071 -98.41 -16.75 56.12
CA TYR A 1071 -98.91 -16.45 57.47
C TYR A 1071 -100.25 -17.13 57.75
N ASP A 1072 -100.43 -17.59 58.99
CA ASP A 1072 -101.56 -18.40 59.44
C ASP A 1072 -102.48 -17.58 60.33
N GLU A 1073 -103.63 -17.15 59.80
CA GLU A 1073 -104.63 -16.36 60.55
C GLU A 1073 -105.06 -17.05 61.86
N SER A 1074 -104.99 -18.39 61.93
CA SER A 1074 -105.41 -19.14 63.12
C SER A 1074 -104.47 -18.97 64.32
N LYS A 1075 -103.30 -18.36 64.11
CA LYS A 1075 -102.34 -18.01 65.18
C LYS A 1075 -102.66 -16.68 65.85
N LEU A 1076 -103.63 -15.92 65.34
CA LEU A 1076 -104.13 -14.74 66.04
C LEU A 1076 -104.92 -15.15 67.31
N PRO A 1077 -104.72 -14.46 68.44
CA PRO A 1077 -105.44 -14.76 69.68
C PRO A 1077 -106.94 -14.54 69.53
N THR A 1078 -107.73 -15.56 69.88
CA THR A 1078 -109.19 -15.49 69.82
C THR A 1078 -109.74 -14.60 70.93
N PHE A 1079 -110.39 -13.49 70.57
CA PHE A 1079 -111.07 -12.62 71.54
C PHE A 1079 -112.28 -13.33 72.17
N PRO A 1080 -112.48 -13.21 73.49
CA PRO A 1080 -113.64 -13.77 74.19
C PRO A 1080 -114.97 -13.05 73.90
#